data_AF-A0AAQ3UDR5-F1
#
_entry.id   AF-A0AAQ3UDR5-F1
#
_cell.length_a   1.000
_cell.length_b   1.000
_cell.length_c   1.000
_cell.angle_alpha   90.00
_cell.angle_beta   90.00
_cell.angle_gamma   90.00
#
_symmetry.space_group_name_H-M   'P 1'
#
loop_
_entity.id
_entity.type
_entity.pdbx_description
1 polymer ?
#
loop_
_entity_poly.entity_id
_entity_poly.type
_entity_poly.pdbx_seq_one_letter_code
_entity_poly.pdbx_strand_id
1 'polypeptide(L)'
;MPSRRVTCQNSAGARGPPPGREEGAARDRRAGRAMRGERGSLARVVGSAPAIAGGEVGRWRRGDRGGAGRGGAAGGGRSRASAKRCRFGGRAGPGLGLTRLSSRPNRSGPDKNRTQRVPVRLNRTGPGPCPALHTAEPQWSTRQRASRKQQQRAERGAAMAGAGGRSRVAFVLVDGIGDVSVPSLGGRTALEAARAPRLDAVAAAGVAGLMDPVEPGLACGSDTAHLSLLGYDPRVYYRGRGAFESMGAGLAMAPGDIAFKSNFATLDEDTGVIVSRRADRHFEEEGPILCAALDGMRLPSFPDYEVRVRYATEHRCGVVVKGPKLSGNISGTDPLKDNRLHLKAEPLDDSEEAKNTAAVVNELSKEITRILVAHPINAKRAADGKNVANVVLLRGCGIRIEVPAFETKHGLAPCMVAPTKIIAGLGLSLGIDILEAPGATGDYRTLLTSKAKAIAKALSAPVDAPPRVFVPGEDEYKAGREDGYDFGFLHIKAIDDAGHDKAVKLKVRGLEAVDRAIGQLARLLWEAEKDGRYQYFLCVTGDHSTPVEYGDHSFEPVPFAICRLRDYVGAIGEDNVMNTPLDDFQLPSVKSGEDLLNAIESTESKPDQLKAFSGDAVCEFNEIATARGCLGRFPGSEMMGIIKKFIKAKND
;
A
#
# COMPACT_ATOMS: atom_id res chain seq x y z
N MET A 1 26.30 9.62 50.89
CA MET A 1 27.79 9.61 51.05
C MET A 1 28.29 8.20 50.76
N PRO A 2 29.57 8.01 50.39
CA PRO A 2 30.43 8.68 49.37
C PRO A 2 30.50 7.80 48.09
N SER A 3 31.25 8.04 46.99
CA SER A 3 32.44 8.86 46.65
C SER A 3 32.29 9.47 45.23
N ARG A 4 32.62 10.75 44.93
CA ARG A 4 33.97 11.36 44.70
C ARG A 4 34.80 10.67 43.61
N ARG A 5 35.44 11.31 42.62
CA ARG A 5 35.64 12.72 42.12
C ARG A 5 36.01 12.61 40.60
N VAL A 6 36.05 13.63 39.73
CA VAL A 6 37.14 14.63 39.55
C VAL A 6 36.72 15.70 38.49
N THR A 7 36.68 16.95 38.96
CA THR A 7 36.93 18.29 38.37
C THR A 7 37.25 18.53 36.88
N CYS A 8 36.70 19.64 36.35
CA CYS A 8 37.32 20.53 35.35
C CYS A 8 37.48 21.96 35.94
N GLN A 9 38.45 22.75 35.45
CA GLN A 9 38.76 24.10 35.95
C GLN A 9 38.36 25.21 34.95
N ASN A 10 38.09 26.40 35.49
CA ASN A 10 37.79 27.64 34.75
C ASN A 10 39.07 28.40 34.31
N SER A 11 38.92 29.28 33.31
CA SER A 11 39.62 30.56 33.27
C SER A 11 38.72 31.67 32.67
N ALA A 12 38.89 32.91 33.13
CA ALA A 12 38.16 34.12 32.73
C ALA A 12 39.04 34.99 31.79
N GLY A 13 38.63 36.09 31.15
CA GLY A 13 37.38 36.88 31.13
C GLY A 13 37.60 38.25 30.45
N ALA A 14 36.72 39.24 30.72
CA ALA A 14 36.74 40.67 30.28
C ALA A 14 36.29 41.00 28.83
N ARG A 15 35.63 42.11 28.49
CA ARG A 15 34.94 43.24 29.21
C ARG A 15 33.90 43.89 28.25
N GLY A 16 32.91 44.66 28.76
CA GLY A 16 31.80 45.31 27.98
C GLY A 16 32.17 46.63 27.26
N PRO A 17 31.21 47.51 26.82
CA PRO A 17 29.87 47.77 27.40
C PRO A 17 28.66 48.02 26.43
N PRO A 18 27.41 48.18 26.95
CA PRO A 18 26.25 48.85 26.29
C PRO A 18 26.15 50.34 26.75
N PRO A 19 25.08 51.17 26.53
CA PRO A 19 23.73 50.90 25.96
C PRO A 19 23.16 51.97 24.98
N GLY A 20 21.89 51.82 24.57
CA GLY A 20 21.06 52.88 23.99
C GLY A 20 19.56 52.57 24.12
N ARG A 21 18.81 53.43 24.83
CA ARG A 21 17.33 53.42 24.91
C ARG A 21 16.79 54.62 24.15
N GLU A 22 15.58 54.51 23.60
CA GLU A 22 14.67 55.66 23.52
C GLU A 22 13.20 55.19 23.48
N GLU A 23 12.34 55.85 24.26
CA GLU A 23 10.89 55.63 24.32
C GLU A 23 10.15 56.92 23.93
N GLY A 24 9.19 56.81 23.00
CA GLY A 24 7.93 57.57 22.99
C GLY A 24 7.92 59.07 22.69
N ALA A 25 6.98 59.51 21.81
CA ALA A 25 5.74 60.18 22.26
C ALA A 25 4.87 60.73 21.10
N ALA A 26 3.57 60.92 21.40
CA ALA A 26 2.63 61.91 20.84
C ALA A 26 2.27 61.84 19.33
N ARG A 27 1.04 61.41 18.96
CA ARG A 27 -0.24 62.20 18.88
C ARG A 27 -0.36 63.13 17.66
N ASP A 28 -1.43 62.92 16.87
CA ASP A 28 -2.34 64.02 16.51
C ASP A 28 -3.81 63.53 16.37
N ARG A 29 -4.77 64.45 16.49
CA ARG A 29 -6.23 64.24 16.40
C ARG A 29 -6.91 65.36 15.62
N ARG A 30 -7.63 65.04 14.55
CA ARG A 30 -8.86 65.77 14.10
C ARG A 30 -9.84 64.72 13.54
N ALA A 31 -11.03 64.46 14.11
CA ALA A 31 -12.20 65.32 14.39
C ALA A 31 -13.06 65.58 13.13
N GLY A 32 -14.25 64.96 13.06
CA GLY A 32 -15.13 65.03 11.87
C GLY A 32 -16.53 64.43 12.04
N ARG A 33 -17.35 65.01 12.94
CA ARG A 33 -18.84 64.98 13.03
C ARG A 33 -19.65 63.68 12.85
N ALA A 34 -20.57 63.48 13.79
CA ALA A 34 -21.70 62.55 13.66
C ALA A 34 -22.94 63.19 12.99
N MET A 35 -23.80 62.36 12.40
CA MET A 35 -25.22 62.64 12.16
C MET A 35 -26.05 61.37 12.37
N ARG A 36 -27.31 61.57 12.77
CA ARG A 36 -28.37 60.55 12.87
C ARG A 36 -28.74 60.12 11.43
N GLY A 37 -29.24 58.93 11.12
CA GLY A 37 -29.83 57.90 11.98
C GLY A 37 -31.26 57.65 11.50
N GLU A 38 -31.49 56.57 10.74
CA GLU A 38 -32.81 56.20 10.25
C GLU A 38 -32.98 54.67 10.19
N ARG A 39 -34.22 54.19 10.37
CA ARG A 39 -34.53 52.77 10.54
C ARG A 39 -34.97 52.17 9.21
N GLY A 40 -34.29 51.11 8.76
CA GLY A 40 -34.74 50.25 7.66
C GLY A 40 -34.72 48.80 8.10
N SER A 41 -35.89 48.20 8.36
CA SER A 41 -35.99 46.77 8.64
C SER A 41 -35.79 45.95 7.37
N LEU A 42 -35.09 44.81 7.44
CA LEU A 42 -35.37 43.68 6.55
C LEU A 42 -34.87 42.34 7.12
N ALA A 43 -35.72 41.34 6.91
CA ALA A 43 -35.69 39.93 7.28
C ALA A 43 -34.33 39.28 7.64
N ARG A 44 -34.34 38.56 8.77
CA ARG A 44 -33.55 37.32 8.92
C ARG A 44 -34.02 36.31 7.88
N VAL A 45 -33.11 35.78 7.07
CA VAL A 45 -33.24 34.43 6.49
C VAL A 45 -32.01 33.65 6.91
N VAL A 46 -32.23 32.63 7.74
CA VAL A 46 -31.20 31.66 8.14
C VAL A 46 -31.19 30.56 7.09
N GLY A 47 -30.03 30.32 6.47
CA GLY A 47 -29.87 29.39 5.35
C GLY A 47 -28.49 28.76 5.31
N SER A 48 -28.04 28.21 6.44
CA SER A 48 -26.78 27.46 6.53
C SER A 48 -26.88 26.15 5.74
N ALA A 49 -26.13 26.04 4.64
CA ALA A 49 -26.01 24.80 3.89
C ALA A 49 -25.28 23.72 4.72
N PRO A 50 -25.75 22.46 4.75
CA PRO A 50 -25.09 21.39 5.49
C PRO A 50 -23.87 20.87 4.72
N ALA A 51 -22.71 20.83 5.39
CA ALA A 51 -21.58 20.03 4.94
C ALA A 51 -21.92 18.54 5.09
N ILE A 52 -21.95 17.80 3.99
CA ILE A 52 -22.19 16.36 4.00
C ILE A 52 -20.88 15.65 4.33
N ALA A 53 -20.87 14.89 5.42
CA ALA A 53 -19.73 14.07 5.83
C ALA A 53 -19.66 12.79 4.98
N GLY A 54 -18.46 12.41 4.56
CA GLY A 54 -18.23 11.14 3.86
C GLY A 54 -18.37 9.91 4.78
N GLY A 55 -18.56 8.75 4.15
CA GLY A 55 -18.45 7.45 4.80
C GLY A 55 -19.76 6.68 5.04
N GLU A 56 -20.51 6.36 3.99
CA GLU A 56 -21.39 5.18 4.00
C GLU A 56 -20.80 4.09 3.10
N VAL A 57 -20.71 2.87 3.62
CA VAL A 57 -20.37 1.67 2.83
C VAL A 57 -21.61 1.29 2.03
N GLY A 58 -21.66 1.71 0.77
CA GLY A 58 -22.81 1.53 -0.12
C GLY A 58 -23.19 0.06 -0.31
N ARG A 59 -24.35 -0.34 0.22
CA ARG A 59 -24.97 -1.64 -0.08
C ARG A 59 -25.40 -1.68 -1.56
N TRP A 60 -24.97 -2.69 -2.29
CA TRP A 60 -25.34 -2.94 -3.69
C TRP A 60 -26.85 -2.81 -3.94
N ARG A 61 -27.26 -1.85 -4.77
CA ARG A 61 -28.58 -1.78 -5.39
C ARG A 61 -28.43 -1.46 -6.87
N ARG A 62 -28.88 -2.37 -7.74
CA ARG A 62 -29.07 -2.06 -9.16
C ARG A 62 -30.24 -1.08 -9.29
N GLY A 63 -30.02 0.04 -9.97
CA GLY A 63 -31.10 0.94 -10.37
C GLY A 63 -31.65 0.51 -11.73
N ASP A 64 -32.89 0.03 -11.75
CA ASP A 64 -33.65 -0.05 -13.00
C ASP A 64 -33.95 1.37 -13.52
N ARG A 65 -33.71 1.59 -14.82
CA ARG A 65 -34.15 2.80 -15.54
C ARG A 65 -35.03 2.40 -16.72
N GLY A 66 -36.13 3.14 -16.90
CA GLY A 66 -36.94 3.12 -18.12
C GLY A 66 -38.43 2.90 -17.82
N GLY A 67 -39.34 3.83 -18.15
CA GLY A 67 -39.12 5.15 -18.74
C GLY A 67 -40.44 5.89 -18.94
N ALA A 68 -40.37 7.16 -19.31
CA ALA A 68 -41.53 7.95 -19.74
C ALA A 68 -41.48 8.14 -21.27
N GLY A 69 -42.56 7.82 -21.97
CA GLY A 69 -42.67 7.97 -23.42
C GLY A 69 -44.14 7.89 -23.87
N ARG A 70 -44.63 8.93 -24.55
CA ARG A 70 -46.03 9.05 -24.99
C ARG A 70 -46.24 8.49 -26.40
N GLY A 71 -47.41 7.91 -26.62
CA GLY A 71 -48.22 8.14 -27.84
C GLY A 71 -47.94 7.25 -29.06
N GLY A 72 -48.93 7.25 -29.97
CA GLY A 72 -48.82 6.68 -31.32
C GLY A 72 -49.52 5.33 -31.51
N ALA A 73 -50.76 5.36 -31.99
CA ALA A 73 -51.48 4.17 -32.45
C ALA A 73 -51.41 4.00 -33.98
N ALA A 74 -51.79 2.79 -34.43
CA ALA A 74 -52.16 2.37 -35.80
C ALA A 74 -51.06 1.75 -36.68
N GLY A 75 -51.45 0.72 -37.46
CA GLY A 75 -50.84 0.46 -38.76
C GLY A 75 -50.30 -0.94 -39.11
N GLY A 76 -51.10 -2.00 -38.99
CA GLY A 76 -51.18 -3.08 -40.00
C GLY A 76 -50.01 -4.05 -40.32
N GLY A 77 -50.36 -5.32 -40.55
CA GLY A 77 -49.68 -6.12 -41.59
C GLY A 77 -48.77 -7.29 -41.17
N ARG A 78 -49.37 -8.49 -41.08
CA ARG A 78 -48.87 -9.86 -41.37
C ARG A 78 -47.44 -9.96 -41.97
N SER A 79 -46.58 -10.94 -41.65
CA SER A 79 -46.90 -12.38 -41.48
C SER A 79 -45.75 -13.26 -40.92
N ARG A 80 -46.12 -14.42 -40.32
CA ARG A 80 -45.36 -15.71 -40.16
C ARG A 80 -44.01 -15.68 -39.42
N ALA A 81 -43.93 -16.23 -38.20
CA ALA A 81 -43.63 -17.65 -37.85
C ALA A 81 -42.13 -17.87 -37.53
N SER A 82 -41.67 -18.70 -36.57
CA SER A 82 -42.32 -19.55 -35.54
C SER A 82 -41.29 -19.99 -34.48
N ALA A 83 -41.67 -20.07 -33.20
CA ALA A 83 -41.02 -20.96 -32.21
C ALA A 83 -41.97 -21.22 -31.01
N LYS A 84 -42.16 -22.49 -30.61
CA LYS A 84 -43.11 -22.90 -29.55
C LYS A 84 -42.45 -23.05 -28.18
N ARG A 85 -43.21 -22.75 -27.12
CA ARG A 85 -42.98 -23.25 -25.74
C ARG A 85 -43.59 -24.65 -25.56
N CYS A 86 -43.02 -25.45 -24.66
CA CYS A 86 -43.61 -26.41 -23.69
C CYS A 86 -42.43 -26.94 -22.83
N ARG A 87 -42.37 -27.07 -21.49
CA ARG A 87 -43.29 -27.08 -20.32
C ARG A 87 -43.88 -28.46 -19.92
N PHE A 88 -43.51 -28.95 -18.72
CA PHE A 88 -43.98 -30.15 -17.94
C PHE A 88 -43.71 -31.55 -18.60
N GLY A 89 -43.59 -32.71 -17.94
CA GLY A 89 -43.59 -33.14 -16.51
C GLY A 89 -44.68 -34.22 -16.20
N GLY A 90 -44.46 -35.38 -15.54
CA GLY A 90 -43.28 -36.04 -14.92
C GLY A 90 -43.67 -37.28 -14.05
N ARG A 91 -42.73 -37.86 -13.25
CA ARG A 91 -42.84 -38.96 -12.23
C ARG A 91 -42.64 -40.46 -12.63
N ALA A 92 -42.08 -41.20 -11.65
CA ALA A 92 -42.22 -42.63 -11.26
C ALA A 92 -41.31 -43.73 -11.88
N GLY A 93 -40.77 -44.60 -11.01
CA GLY A 93 -40.03 -45.86 -11.32
C GLY A 93 -40.89 -47.13 -11.11
N PRO A 94 -40.35 -48.37 -11.13
CA PRO A 94 -39.62 -48.96 -9.98
C PRO A 94 -38.55 -50.06 -10.33
N GLY A 95 -37.89 -50.71 -9.34
CA GLY A 95 -37.25 -52.04 -9.52
C GLY A 95 -36.02 -52.43 -8.66
N LEU A 96 -36.10 -53.58 -7.97
CA LEU A 96 -35.08 -54.31 -7.17
C LEU A 96 -33.91 -54.90 -8.04
N GLY A 97 -32.74 -55.41 -7.58
CA GLY A 97 -32.12 -55.67 -6.25
C GLY A 97 -30.87 -56.62 -6.38
N LEU A 98 -30.16 -56.94 -5.27
CA LEU A 98 -29.02 -57.93 -5.10
C LEU A 98 -27.64 -57.51 -5.70
N THR A 99 -26.42 -57.77 -5.18
CA THR A 99 -25.81 -58.43 -3.98
C THR A 99 -24.39 -57.82 -3.73
N ARG A 100 -23.90 -57.50 -2.50
CA ARG A 100 -23.03 -58.30 -1.57
C ARG A 100 -21.74 -58.89 -2.21
N LEU A 101 -20.52 -58.91 -1.61
CA LEU A 101 -20.05 -59.00 -0.20
C LEU A 101 -18.51 -58.69 -0.03
N SER A 102 -18.10 -58.12 1.13
CA SER A 102 -16.92 -58.41 2.03
C SER A 102 -15.49 -58.82 1.54
N SER A 103 -14.38 -58.78 2.32
CA SER A 103 -13.88 -57.98 3.48
C SER A 103 -12.50 -58.49 4.03
N ARG A 104 -11.59 -57.59 4.46
CA ARG A 104 -10.58 -57.78 5.58
C ARG A 104 -9.43 -58.83 5.44
N PRO A 105 -8.40 -58.93 6.35
CA PRO A 105 -7.79 -57.94 7.30
C PRO A 105 -6.23 -58.01 7.55
N ASN A 106 -5.72 -57.05 8.37
CA ASN A 106 -4.81 -57.20 9.56
C ASN A 106 -3.25 -57.04 9.56
N ARG A 107 -2.78 -56.17 10.50
CA ARG A 107 -1.61 -56.25 11.44
C ARG A 107 -0.17 -56.20 10.85
N SER A 108 0.89 -55.72 11.52
CA SER A 108 1.14 -55.13 12.87
C SER A 108 2.51 -54.39 12.93
N GLY A 109 2.79 -53.56 13.96
CA GLY A 109 4.11 -52.94 14.23
C GLY A 109 5.19 -53.92 14.77
N PRO A 110 6.38 -53.48 15.28
CA PRO A 110 6.51 -52.36 16.24
C PRO A 110 7.79 -51.45 16.14
N ASP A 111 7.84 -50.50 17.09
CA ASP A 111 8.90 -49.52 17.45
C ASP A 111 10.19 -50.12 18.06
N LYS A 112 11.36 -49.47 17.85
CA LYS A 112 12.56 -49.53 18.73
C LYS A 112 13.50 -48.30 18.62
N ASN A 113 13.52 -47.50 19.68
CA ASN A 113 14.63 -46.60 20.06
C ASN A 113 15.93 -47.38 20.39
N ARG A 114 17.12 -46.90 19.96
CA ARG A 114 18.41 -47.24 20.62
C ARG A 114 19.56 -46.28 20.31
N THR A 115 19.66 -45.17 21.04
CA THR A 115 20.94 -44.45 21.23
C THR A 115 21.75 -45.11 22.35
N GLN A 116 23.00 -45.53 22.08
CA GLN A 116 23.99 -45.83 23.13
C GLN A 116 25.26 -45.00 22.94
N ARG A 117 25.70 -44.38 24.04
CA ARG A 117 26.95 -43.62 24.18
C ARG A 117 28.10 -44.54 24.64
N VAL A 118 29.28 -43.92 24.83
CA VAL A 118 30.43 -44.33 25.69
C VAL A 118 31.51 -45.16 24.97
N PRO A 119 32.83 -44.98 25.25
CA PRO A 119 33.52 -44.00 26.12
C PRO A 119 34.56 -43.09 25.43
N VAL A 120 34.97 -42.03 26.15
CA VAL A 120 36.26 -41.35 25.98
C VAL A 120 37.29 -41.98 26.93
N ARG A 121 38.56 -42.08 26.52
CA ARG A 121 39.71 -42.24 27.43
C ARG A 121 40.80 -41.21 27.12
N LEU A 122 41.40 -40.67 28.19
CA LEU A 122 42.46 -39.66 28.19
C LEU A 122 43.85 -40.29 28.35
N ASN A 123 44.86 -39.68 27.73
CA ASN A 123 46.19 -39.36 28.31
C ASN A 123 47.02 -38.61 27.24
N ARG A 124 47.39 -37.34 27.46
CA ARG A 124 48.56 -36.82 28.22
C ARG A 124 49.90 -36.92 27.47
N THR A 125 50.34 -35.80 26.90
CA THR A 125 51.72 -35.24 26.93
C THR A 125 51.72 -33.87 26.22
N GLY A 126 52.69 -33.02 26.53
CA GLY A 126 53.05 -31.79 25.80
C GLY A 126 54.53 -31.49 26.09
N PRO A 127 55.07 -30.27 25.86
CA PRO A 127 54.67 -29.22 24.91
C PRO A 127 55.78 -28.95 23.84
N GLY A 128 55.50 -28.18 22.79
CA GLY A 128 56.50 -27.76 21.79
C GLY A 128 55.99 -26.66 20.85
N PRO A 129 56.85 -25.77 20.31
CA PRO A 129 56.45 -24.47 19.77
C PRO A 129 56.01 -24.47 18.29
N CYS A 130 55.22 -23.47 17.91
CA CYS A 130 54.86 -23.19 16.51
C CYS A 130 56.06 -22.75 15.66
N PRO A 131 56.01 -23.02 14.35
CA PRO A 131 56.16 -21.92 13.38
C PRO A 131 55.08 -21.90 12.29
N ALA A 132 55.06 -20.81 11.53
CA ALA A 132 54.03 -20.38 10.58
C ALA A 132 53.63 -21.41 9.50
N LEU A 133 52.36 -21.36 9.08
CA LEU A 133 51.83 -22.07 7.92
C LEU A 133 51.46 -21.10 6.79
N HIS A 134 52.01 -21.35 5.60
CA HIS A 134 51.56 -20.75 4.35
C HIS A 134 50.13 -21.19 4.01
N THR A 135 49.37 -20.32 3.35
CA THR A 135 48.06 -20.65 2.76
C THR A 135 48.22 -21.59 1.57
N ALA A 136 47.75 -22.83 1.70
CA ALA A 136 47.67 -23.79 0.59
C ALA A 136 46.29 -23.77 -0.07
N GLU A 137 46.22 -23.71 -1.40
CA GLU A 137 44.96 -23.84 -2.13
C GLU A 137 44.40 -25.27 -2.08
N PRO A 138 43.06 -25.48 -2.05
CA PRO A 138 42.48 -26.82 -2.02
C PRO A 138 42.70 -27.58 -3.33
N GLN A 139 43.40 -28.71 -3.28
CA GLN A 139 43.53 -29.61 -4.42
C GLN A 139 42.23 -30.41 -4.67
N TRP A 140 41.37 -29.89 -5.54
CA TRP A 140 40.15 -30.57 -5.99
C TRP A 140 40.47 -31.85 -6.77
N SER A 141 39.81 -32.96 -6.40
CA SER A 141 39.93 -34.25 -7.08
C SER A 141 39.43 -34.20 -8.53
N THR A 142 39.91 -35.10 -9.39
CA THR A 142 39.56 -35.17 -10.81
C THR A 142 38.05 -35.33 -11.05
N ARG A 143 37.33 -36.05 -10.17
CA ARG A 143 35.86 -36.19 -10.22
C ARG A 143 35.13 -34.88 -9.91
N GLN A 144 35.59 -34.10 -8.92
CA GLN A 144 34.99 -32.80 -8.59
C GLN A 144 35.25 -31.76 -9.69
N ARG A 145 36.43 -31.79 -10.32
CA ARG A 145 36.72 -30.94 -11.49
C ARG A 145 35.84 -31.32 -12.69
N ALA A 146 35.55 -32.61 -12.87
CA ALA A 146 34.65 -33.08 -13.93
C ALA A 146 33.19 -32.66 -13.68
N SER A 147 32.63 -32.87 -12.49
CA SER A 147 31.25 -32.46 -12.20
C SER A 147 31.07 -30.94 -12.31
N ARG A 148 32.03 -30.14 -11.81
CA ARG A 148 31.98 -28.68 -11.93
C ARG A 148 32.09 -28.20 -13.38
N LYS A 149 32.90 -28.85 -14.22
CA LYS A 149 32.93 -28.58 -15.68
C LYS A 149 31.65 -29.02 -16.39
N GLN A 150 31.00 -30.07 -15.93
CA GLN A 150 29.73 -30.57 -16.49
C GLN A 150 28.57 -29.65 -16.10
N GLN A 151 28.57 -29.14 -14.87
CA GLN A 151 27.62 -28.14 -14.37
C GLN A 151 27.80 -26.78 -15.07
N GLN A 152 29.05 -26.29 -15.21
CA GLN A 152 29.35 -25.10 -16.03
C GLN A 152 29.02 -25.28 -17.52
N ARG A 153 29.07 -26.50 -18.05
CA ARG A 153 28.58 -26.81 -19.41
C ARG A 153 27.06 -26.86 -19.49
N ALA A 154 26.36 -27.29 -18.45
CA ALA A 154 24.91 -27.23 -18.38
C ALA A 154 24.41 -25.78 -18.25
N GLU A 155 25.07 -24.96 -17.42
CA GLU A 155 24.82 -23.53 -17.27
C GLU A 155 25.09 -22.77 -18.57
N ARG A 156 26.23 -23.01 -19.23
CA ARG A 156 26.52 -22.46 -20.56
C ARG A 156 25.60 -23.00 -21.66
N GLY A 157 25.14 -24.25 -21.52
CA GLY A 157 24.16 -24.86 -22.43
C GLY A 157 22.79 -24.20 -22.31
N ALA A 158 22.34 -23.92 -21.08
CA ALA A 158 21.10 -23.19 -20.80
C ALA A 158 21.20 -21.73 -21.28
N ALA A 159 22.34 -21.06 -21.06
CA ALA A 159 22.59 -19.71 -21.56
C ALA A 159 22.66 -19.59 -23.10
N MET A 160 22.99 -20.69 -23.80
CA MET A 160 23.01 -20.75 -25.27
C MET A 160 21.70 -21.27 -25.89
N ALA A 161 20.75 -21.75 -25.07
CA ALA A 161 19.50 -22.37 -25.53
C ALA A 161 18.29 -21.41 -25.55
N GLY A 162 18.44 -20.18 -25.07
CA GLY A 162 17.44 -19.12 -25.18
C GLY A 162 18.07 -17.82 -25.63
N ALA A 163 17.82 -17.40 -26.86
CA ALA A 163 18.40 -16.19 -27.47
C ALA A 163 17.79 -14.85 -26.96
N GLY A 164 17.23 -14.86 -25.75
CA GLY A 164 16.66 -13.70 -25.07
C GLY A 164 16.75 -13.87 -23.55
N GLY A 165 17.26 -12.85 -22.86
CA GLY A 165 17.34 -12.83 -21.40
C GLY A 165 15.96 -12.92 -20.72
N ARG A 166 15.94 -13.37 -19.46
CA ARG A 166 14.69 -13.53 -18.70
C ARG A 166 13.98 -12.18 -18.55
N SER A 167 12.67 -12.16 -18.79
CA SER A 167 11.88 -10.92 -18.70
C SER A 167 11.61 -10.51 -17.26
N ARG A 168 11.79 -9.22 -16.96
CA ARG A 168 11.54 -8.62 -15.65
C ARG A 168 10.73 -7.34 -15.78
N VAL A 169 9.76 -7.13 -14.89
CA VAL A 169 8.81 -6.01 -14.96
C VAL A 169 9.04 -5.05 -13.80
N ALA A 170 9.29 -3.79 -14.11
CA ALA A 170 9.15 -2.69 -13.17
C ALA A 170 7.75 -2.07 -13.34
N PHE A 171 6.89 -2.33 -12.37
CA PHE A 171 5.50 -1.85 -12.32
C PHE A 171 5.43 -0.65 -11.39
N VAL A 172 5.23 0.55 -11.94
CA VAL A 172 5.16 1.80 -11.18
C VAL A 172 3.70 2.22 -11.04
N LEU A 173 3.23 2.24 -9.79
CA LEU A 173 1.89 2.71 -9.47
C LEU A 173 1.94 4.08 -8.79
N VAL A 174 1.27 5.04 -9.41
CA VAL A 174 1.06 6.38 -8.88
C VAL A 174 -0.34 6.44 -8.26
N ASP A 175 -0.41 6.49 -6.93
CA ASP A 175 -1.67 6.50 -6.19
C ASP A 175 -2.46 7.78 -6.57
N GLY A 176 -3.77 7.65 -6.81
CA GLY A 176 -4.64 8.79 -7.15
C GLY A 176 -4.27 9.56 -8.42
N ILE A 177 -3.55 8.93 -9.38
CA ILE A 177 -2.97 9.62 -10.55
C ILE A 177 -4.02 10.40 -11.37
N GLY A 178 -5.20 9.80 -11.56
CA GLY A 178 -6.22 10.34 -12.46
C GLY A 178 -6.84 11.62 -11.92
N ASP A 179 -7.18 12.52 -12.83
CA ASP A 179 -7.87 13.76 -12.54
C ASP A 179 -8.99 14.04 -13.55
N VAL A 180 -9.65 15.18 -13.39
CA VAL A 180 -10.64 15.71 -14.34
C VAL A 180 -10.14 17.00 -14.96
N SER A 181 -10.89 17.58 -15.90
CA SER A 181 -10.61 18.89 -16.46
C SER A 181 -10.60 19.98 -15.38
N VAL A 182 -9.42 20.49 -15.02
CA VAL A 182 -9.24 21.51 -13.99
C VAL A 182 -9.34 22.91 -14.61
N PRO A 183 -10.28 23.79 -14.19
CA PRO A 183 -10.44 25.12 -14.77
C PRO A 183 -9.18 25.98 -14.69
N SER A 184 -8.45 25.93 -13.57
CA SER A 184 -7.21 26.69 -13.36
C SER A 184 -6.02 26.24 -14.22
N LEU A 185 -6.12 25.07 -14.87
CA LEU A 185 -5.12 24.54 -15.82
C LEU A 185 -5.52 24.77 -17.29
N GLY A 186 -6.61 25.50 -17.53
CA GLY A 186 -7.19 25.73 -18.85
C GLY A 186 -8.09 24.58 -19.33
N GLY A 187 -8.69 23.82 -18.41
CA GLY A 187 -9.54 22.66 -18.73
C GLY A 187 -8.78 21.35 -18.92
N ARG A 188 -7.46 21.35 -18.72
CA ARG A 188 -6.60 20.16 -18.73
C ARG A 188 -6.63 19.43 -17.40
N THR A 189 -6.31 18.13 -17.40
CA THR A 189 -5.99 17.37 -16.18
C THR A 189 -4.65 17.82 -15.59
N ALA A 190 -4.38 17.43 -14.33
CA ALA A 190 -3.07 17.66 -13.71
C ALA A 190 -1.93 16.97 -14.49
N LEU A 191 -2.22 15.83 -15.13
CA LEU A 191 -1.26 15.05 -15.89
C LEU A 191 -1.01 15.63 -17.29
N GLU A 192 -2.03 16.12 -17.99
CA GLU A 192 -1.89 16.92 -19.24
C GLU A 192 -1.13 18.24 -19.04
N ALA A 193 -1.15 18.78 -17.82
CA ALA A 193 -0.47 20.01 -17.44
C ALA A 193 1.00 19.81 -17.04
N ALA A 194 1.36 18.64 -16.51
CA ALA A 194 2.72 18.31 -16.11
C ALA A 194 3.67 18.17 -17.32
N ARG A 195 4.94 18.54 -17.14
CA ARG A 195 6.01 18.21 -18.10
C ARG A 195 6.52 16.80 -17.82
N ALA A 196 6.03 15.82 -18.59
CA ALA A 196 6.24 14.39 -18.32
C ALA A 196 6.89 13.57 -19.47
N PRO A 197 8.04 14.00 -20.03
CA PRO A 197 8.65 13.38 -21.22
C PRO A 197 9.14 11.93 -21.01
N ARG A 198 9.33 11.45 -19.78
CA ARG A 198 9.66 10.05 -19.49
C ARG A 198 8.39 9.19 -19.44
N LEU A 199 7.31 9.69 -18.84
CA LEU A 199 6.00 9.03 -18.90
C LEU A 199 5.49 8.96 -20.34
N ASP A 200 5.58 10.06 -21.08
CA ASP A 200 5.24 10.13 -22.51
C ASP A 200 6.03 9.09 -23.33
N ALA A 201 7.31 8.87 -23.01
CA ALA A 201 8.13 7.85 -23.66
C ALA A 201 7.73 6.40 -23.35
N VAL A 202 7.16 6.12 -22.17
CA VAL A 202 6.59 4.79 -21.87
C VAL A 202 5.37 4.52 -22.76
N ALA A 203 4.54 5.54 -23.02
CA ALA A 203 3.44 5.43 -23.97
C ALA A 203 3.95 5.28 -25.42
N ALA A 204 4.85 6.17 -25.87
CA ALA A 204 5.38 6.20 -27.24
C ALA A 204 6.18 4.94 -27.63
N ALA A 205 6.77 4.23 -26.66
CA ALA A 205 7.51 2.99 -26.86
C ALA A 205 6.70 1.71 -26.55
N GLY A 206 5.41 1.85 -26.27
CA GLY A 206 4.58 0.79 -25.71
C GLY A 206 3.19 0.69 -26.32
N VAL A 207 2.31 0.05 -25.54
CA VAL A 207 0.87 0.05 -25.80
C VAL A 207 0.15 0.68 -24.61
N ALA A 208 -0.88 1.46 -24.91
CA ALA A 208 -1.58 2.27 -23.92
C ALA A 208 -3.09 1.97 -23.88
N GLY A 209 -3.74 2.41 -22.81
CA GLY A 209 -5.18 2.31 -22.62
C GLY A 209 -5.69 3.06 -21.40
N LEU A 210 -6.97 2.83 -21.09
CA LEU A 210 -7.62 3.26 -19.85
C LEU A 210 -8.00 2.04 -19.01
N MET A 211 -7.68 2.08 -17.72
CA MET A 211 -8.08 1.06 -16.76
C MET A 211 -9.19 1.57 -15.84
N ASP A 212 -10.30 0.83 -15.75
CA ASP A 212 -11.23 0.91 -14.63
C ASP A 212 -10.69 0.04 -13.49
N PRO A 213 -10.29 0.59 -12.32
CA PRO A 213 -9.61 -0.19 -11.28
C PRO A 213 -10.32 -1.47 -10.84
N VAL A 214 -11.65 -1.40 -10.73
CA VAL A 214 -12.50 -2.54 -10.34
C VAL A 214 -13.60 -2.78 -11.38
N GLU A 215 -14.43 -1.78 -11.67
CA GLU A 215 -15.41 -1.81 -12.77
C GLU A 215 -15.80 -0.38 -13.18
N PRO A 216 -16.34 -0.16 -14.40
CA PRO A 216 -16.75 1.16 -14.86
C PRO A 216 -17.77 1.83 -13.93
N GLY A 217 -17.45 3.04 -13.46
CA GLY A 217 -18.36 3.83 -12.62
C GLY A 217 -18.32 3.48 -11.13
N LEU A 218 -17.40 2.62 -10.68
CA LEU A 218 -17.20 2.31 -9.26
C LEU A 218 -15.97 3.02 -8.70
N ALA A 219 -16.19 4.05 -7.87
CA ALA A 219 -15.14 4.60 -7.03
C ALA A 219 -14.71 3.57 -5.98
N CYS A 220 -13.40 3.44 -5.75
CA CYS A 220 -12.84 2.36 -4.95
C CYS A 220 -11.67 2.84 -4.08
N GLY A 221 -11.44 2.14 -2.97
CA GLY A 221 -10.27 2.37 -2.14
C GLY A 221 -9.03 1.67 -2.68
N SER A 222 -7.84 2.19 -2.35
CA SER A 222 -6.55 1.65 -2.77
C SER A 222 -6.38 0.16 -2.45
N ASP A 223 -6.94 -0.31 -1.33
CA ASP A 223 -7.02 -1.72 -0.95
C ASP A 223 -7.79 -2.59 -1.95
N THR A 224 -9.00 -2.17 -2.32
CA THR A 224 -9.82 -2.90 -3.31
C THR A 224 -9.26 -2.79 -4.72
N ALA A 225 -8.67 -1.65 -5.07
CA ALA A 225 -8.00 -1.44 -6.35
C ALA A 225 -6.77 -2.34 -6.49
N HIS A 226 -5.83 -2.28 -5.54
CA HIS A 226 -4.59 -3.06 -5.60
C HIS A 226 -4.85 -4.58 -5.63
N LEU A 227 -5.89 -5.09 -4.94
CA LEU A 227 -6.33 -6.49 -5.11
C LEU A 227 -6.70 -6.78 -6.57
N SER A 228 -7.58 -5.95 -7.15
CA SER A 228 -8.05 -6.09 -8.53
C SER A 228 -6.91 -6.05 -9.55
N LEU A 229 -6.03 -5.04 -9.46
CA LEU A 229 -4.87 -4.84 -10.33
C LEU A 229 -3.87 -6.01 -10.26
N LEU A 230 -3.67 -6.59 -9.08
CA LEU A 230 -2.84 -7.78 -8.89
C LEU A 230 -3.60 -9.08 -9.24
N GLY A 231 -4.80 -8.99 -9.83
CA GLY A 231 -5.57 -10.10 -10.39
C GLY A 231 -6.50 -10.81 -9.40
N TYR A 232 -6.75 -10.25 -8.21
CA TYR A 232 -7.61 -10.82 -7.16
C TYR A 232 -8.93 -10.06 -7.08
N ASP A 233 -10.05 -10.72 -7.40
CA ASP A 233 -11.38 -10.06 -7.33
C ASP A 233 -11.66 -9.59 -5.89
N PRO A 234 -11.79 -8.27 -5.65
CA PRO A 234 -12.09 -7.75 -4.33
C PRO A 234 -13.45 -8.23 -3.81
N ARG A 235 -14.44 -8.52 -4.67
CA ARG A 235 -15.75 -9.06 -4.21
C ARG A 235 -15.62 -10.46 -3.62
N VAL A 236 -14.66 -11.24 -4.10
CA VAL A 236 -14.38 -12.60 -3.58
C VAL A 236 -13.49 -12.53 -2.35
N TYR A 237 -12.41 -11.73 -2.38
CA TYR A 237 -11.33 -11.83 -1.40
C TYR A 237 -11.24 -10.69 -0.37
N TYR A 238 -11.77 -9.49 -0.64
CA TYR A 238 -11.66 -8.39 0.32
C TYR A 238 -12.50 -8.68 1.57
N ARG A 239 -11.88 -8.49 2.74
CA ARG A 239 -12.48 -8.78 4.05
C ARG A 239 -12.12 -7.75 5.12
N GLY A 240 -11.97 -6.48 4.74
CA GLY A 240 -11.74 -5.35 5.65
C GLY A 240 -10.28 -4.91 5.76
N ARG A 241 -10.07 -3.62 6.07
CA ARG A 241 -8.74 -2.97 6.08
C ARG A 241 -7.84 -3.37 7.25
N GLY A 242 -8.41 -3.76 8.39
CA GLY A 242 -7.67 -3.95 9.64
C GLY A 242 -6.48 -4.92 9.52
N ALA A 243 -6.67 -6.04 8.81
CA ALA A 243 -5.60 -7.01 8.56
C ALA A 243 -4.43 -6.40 7.78
N PHE A 244 -4.72 -5.70 6.67
CA PHE A 244 -3.68 -5.08 5.86
C PHE A 244 -2.91 -4.00 6.65
N GLU A 245 -3.60 -3.10 7.35
CA GLU A 245 -2.92 -2.05 8.12
C GLU A 245 -2.04 -2.63 9.24
N SER A 246 -2.54 -3.61 10.00
CA SER A 246 -1.78 -4.24 11.10
C SER A 246 -0.56 -5.03 10.60
N MET A 247 -0.66 -5.72 9.46
CA MET A 247 0.48 -6.44 8.91
C MET A 247 1.56 -5.54 8.34
N GLY A 248 1.19 -4.44 7.65
CA GLY A 248 2.18 -3.43 7.25
C GLY A 248 2.82 -2.72 8.44
N ALA A 249 2.11 -2.61 9.57
CA ALA A 249 2.66 -2.14 10.84
C ALA A 249 3.57 -3.17 11.55
N GLY A 250 3.68 -4.41 11.03
CA GLY A 250 4.60 -5.43 11.55
C GLY A 250 4.02 -6.35 12.60
N LEU A 251 2.70 -6.51 12.66
CA LEU A 251 2.06 -7.61 13.39
C LEU A 251 1.96 -8.85 12.49
N ALA A 252 2.56 -9.97 12.92
CA ALA A 252 2.45 -11.23 12.21
C ALA A 252 1.04 -11.84 12.36
N MET A 253 0.42 -12.18 11.23
CA MET A 253 -0.92 -12.80 11.16
C MET A 253 -0.91 -14.01 10.22
N ALA A 254 -1.66 -15.04 10.59
CA ALA A 254 -2.01 -16.19 9.75
C ALA A 254 -3.39 -15.99 9.08
N PRO A 255 -3.71 -16.69 7.98
CA PRO A 255 -5.08 -16.77 7.45
C PRO A 255 -6.07 -17.15 8.57
N GLY A 256 -7.15 -16.38 8.69
CA GLY A 256 -8.15 -16.54 9.76
C GLY A 256 -7.99 -15.60 10.96
N ASP A 257 -6.79 -15.05 11.20
CA ASP A 257 -6.59 -14.04 12.25
C ASP A 257 -7.35 -12.75 11.90
N ILE A 258 -7.90 -12.06 12.90
CA ILE A 258 -8.53 -10.74 12.72
C ILE A 258 -7.65 -9.62 13.24
N ALA A 259 -7.85 -8.42 12.70
CA ALA A 259 -7.22 -7.22 13.19
C ALA A 259 -8.10 -5.98 13.08
N PHE A 260 -7.78 -5.00 13.91
CA PHE A 260 -8.46 -3.71 14.00
C PHE A 260 -7.45 -2.59 13.81
N LYS A 261 -7.79 -1.64 12.94
CA LYS A 261 -7.24 -0.29 13.07
C LYS A 261 -7.81 0.28 14.36
N SER A 262 -6.97 0.74 15.27
CA SER A 262 -7.44 1.07 16.61
C SER A 262 -6.91 2.42 17.08
N ASN A 263 -7.69 3.09 17.93
CA ASN A 263 -7.33 4.38 18.51
C ASN A 263 -7.30 4.30 20.03
N PHE A 264 -6.24 4.79 20.67
CA PHE A 264 -6.29 5.22 22.06
C PHE A 264 -7.29 6.38 22.20
N ALA A 265 -8.14 6.30 23.23
CA ALA A 265 -9.22 7.24 23.45
C ALA A 265 -9.51 7.45 24.94
N THR A 266 -10.27 8.50 25.22
CA THR A 266 -10.73 8.89 26.56
C THR A 266 -12.17 8.47 26.73
N LEU A 267 -12.39 7.49 27.60
CA LEU A 267 -13.69 7.06 28.11
C LEU A 267 -13.95 7.76 29.45
N ASP A 268 -15.11 8.38 29.57
CA ASP A 268 -15.68 8.75 30.86
C ASP A 268 -16.35 7.49 31.44
N GLU A 269 -15.81 7.01 32.57
CA GLU A 269 -16.19 5.72 33.17
C GLU A 269 -17.54 5.78 33.90
N ASP A 270 -17.95 6.95 34.40
CA ASP A 270 -19.22 7.15 35.09
C ASP A 270 -20.41 7.18 34.12
N THR A 271 -20.20 7.75 32.92
CA THR A 271 -21.25 7.91 31.90
C THR A 271 -21.16 6.91 30.74
N GLY A 272 -20.04 6.22 30.57
CA GLY A 272 -19.76 5.34 29.43
C GLY A 272 -19.53 6.09 28.11
N VAL A 273 -19.23 7.39 28.15
CA VAL A 273 -19.11 8.26 26.97
C VAL A 273 -17.65 8.38 26.51
N ILE A 274 -17.41 8.21 25.22
CA ILE A 274 -16.13 8.54 24.59
C ILE A 274 -16.05 10.06 24.41
N VAL A 275 -15.33 10.73 25.32
CA VAL A 275 -15.15 12.19 25.33
C VAL A 275 -14.17 12.62 24.24
N SER A 276 -13.15 11.80 23.96
CA SER A 276 -12.16 12.03 22.89
C SER A 276 -11.73 10.71 22.26
N ARG A 277 -12.08 10.50 20.99
CA ARG A 277 -11.70 9.30 20.20
C ARG A 277 -10.22 9.22 19.81
N ARG A 278 -9.41 10.16 20.31
CA ARG A 278 -7.98 10.27 20.00
C ARG A 278 -7.10 10.47 21.23
N ALA A 279 -7.64 10.71 22.43
CA ALA A 279 -6.88 11.11 23.62
C ALA A 279 -5.94 12.33 23.39
N ASP A 280 -4.78 12.12 22.78
CA ASP A 280 -3.84 13.14 22.27
C ASP A 280 -3.22 12.66 20.93
N ARG A 281 -2.71 13.58 20.13
CA ARG A 281 -1.96 13.24 18.91
C ARG A 281 -0.49 12.94 19.19
N HIS A 282 0.05 13.40 20.31
CA HIS A 282 1.46 13.21 20.67
C HIS A 282 1.57 11.98 21.58
N PHE A 283 1.76 10.82 20.95
CA PHE A 283 1.78 9.49 21.60
C PHE A 283 3.07 8.71 21.29
N GLU A 284 4.08 9.36 20.72
CA GLU A 284 5.34 8.75 20.30
C GLU A 284 6.14 8.15 21.47
N GLU A 285 6.09 8.77 22.64
CA GLU A 285 6.73 8.27 23.86
C GLU A 285 5.83 7.31 24.65
N GLU A 286 4.56 7.66 24.83
CA GLU A 286 3.64 6.93 25.73
C GLU A 286 2.94 5.74 25.04
N GLY A 287 2.62 5.86 23.75
CA GLY A 287 1.93 4.86 22.96
C GLY A 287 2.65 3.50 22.87
N PRO A 288 3.97 3.44 22.62
CA PRO A 288 4.73 2.20 22.71
C PRO A 288 4.62 1.51 24.09
N ILE A 289 4.62 2.29 25.18
CA ILE A 289 4.53 1.76 26.55
C ILE A 289 3.12 1.21 26.81
N LEU A 290 2.08 1.94 26.42
CA LEU A 290 0.69 1.49 26.54
C LEU A 290 0.40 0.27 25.67
N CYS A 291 0.96 0.20 24.45
CA CYS A 291 0.87 -1.01 23.63
C CYS A 291 1.60 -2.20 24.27
N ALA A 292 2.80 -1.99 24.84
CA ALA A 292 3.53 -3.06 25.54
C ALA A 292 2.80 -3.59 26.78
N ALA A 293 2.00 -2.76 27.45
CA ALA A 293 1.13 -3.20 28.55
C ALA A 293 -0.08 -4.03 28.10
N LEU A 294 -0.47 -3.94 26.82
CA LEU A 294 -1.58 -4.69 26.21
C LEU A 294 -1.13 -5.90 25.38
N ASP A 295 0.10 -5.91 24.87
CA ASP A 295 0.63 -6.99 24.03
C ASP A 295 0.71 -8.31 24.82
N GLY A 296 0.08 -9.36 24.29
CA GLY A 296 0.02 -10.66 24.96
C GLY A 296 -0.94 -10.75 26.15
N MET A 297 -1.81 -9.77 26.39
CA MET A 297 -2.85 -9.88 27.43
C MET A 297 -3.75 -11.12 27.21
N ARG A 298 -4.38 -11.60 28.29
CA ARG A 298 -5.24 -12.79 28.28
C ARG A 298 -6.71 -12.41 28.34
N LEU A 299 -7.54 -13.19 27.66
CA LEU A 299 -9.00 -13.10 27.69
C LEU A 299 -9.52 -14.25 28.58
N PRO A 300 -10.03 -13.99 29.80
CA PRO A 300 -10.38 -15.03 30.76
C PRO A 300 -11.38 -16.09 30.28
N SER A 301 -12.37 -15.71 29.46
CA SER A 301 -13.36 -16.62 28.87
C SER A 301 -12.87 -17.28 27.58
N PHE A 302 -11.76 -16.81 27.02
CA PHE A 302 -11.23 -17.18 25.71
C PHE A 302 -9.73 -17.52 25.79
N PRO A 303 -9.32 -18.55 26.58
CA PRO A 303 -7.92 -18.83 26.88
C PRO A 303 -7.08 -19.28 25.67
N ASP A 304 -7.73 -19.83 24.63
CA ASP A 304 -7.08 -20.28 23.39
C ASP A 304 -6.77 -19.15 22.40
N TYR A 305 -7.05 -17.89 22.76
CA TYR A 305 -6.87 -16.72 21.90
C TYR A 305 -5.64 -15.91 22.29
N GLU A 306 -4.83 -15.56 21.29
CA GLU A 306 -3.66 -14.68 21.43
C GLU A 306 -4.04 -13.27 20.99
N VAL A 307 -3.78 -12.26 21.82
CA VAL A 307 -3.92 -10.85 21.42
C VAL A 307 -2.55 -10.22 21.29
N ARG A 308 -2.30 -9.57 20.16
CA ARG A 308 -1.08 -8.79 19.90
C ARG A 308 -1.41 -7.33 19.61
N VAL A 309 -0.64 -6.42 20.19
CA VAL A 309 -0.87 -4.97 20.11
C VAL A 309 0.45 -4.27 19.76
N ARG A 310 0.45 -3.49 18.68
CA ARG A 310 1.63 -2.71 18.26
C ARG A 310 1.26 -1.25 18.04
N TYR A 311 2.10 -0.36 18.57
CA TYR A 311 1.98 1.08 18.34
C TYR A 311 2.15 1.40 16.85
N ALA A 312 1.40 2.39 16.35
CA ALA A 312 1.54 2.86 14.97
C ALA A 312 2.06 4.31 14.93
N THR A 313 1.19 5.30 15.04
CA THR A 313 1.53 6.73 14.92
C THR A 313 0.39 7.58 15.48
N GLU A 314 0.74 8.65 16.19
CA GLU A 314 -0.19 9.39 17.04
C GLU A 314 -0.98 8.42 17.96
N HIS A 315 -2.24 8.72 18.25
CA HIS A 315 -3.21 7.87 18.93
C HIS A 315 -3.45 6.46 18.33
N ARG A 316 -2.84 6.07 17.20
CA ARG A 316 -3.18 4.82 16.51
C ARG A 316 -2.34 3.64 16.97
N CYS A 317 -2.99 2.49 17.09
CA CYS A 317 -2.36 1.18 17.28
C CYS A 317 -3.04 0.11 16.40
N GLY A 318 -2.30 -0.95 16.10
CA GLY A 318 -2.85 -2.18 15.52
C GLY A 318 -3.16 -3.16 16.65
N VAL A 319 -4.33 -3.78 16.61
CA VAL A 319 -4.72 -4.89 17.50
C VAL A 319 -5.02 -6.10 16.64
N VAL A 320 -4.32 -7.22 16.88
CA VAL A 320 -4.54 -8.52 16.23
C VAL A 320 -5.08 -9.49 17.25
N VAL A 321 -6.09 -10.27 16.87
CA VAL A 321 -6.61 -11.39 17.66
C VAL A 321 -6.48 -12.66 16.82
N LYS A 322 -5.85 -13.68 17.40
CA LYS A 322 -5.68 -15.00 16.82
C LYS A 322 -6.46 -16.01 17.62
N GLY A 323 -7.03 -17.01 16.97
CA GLY A 323 -7.79 -18.06 17.63
C GLY A 323 -8.80 -18.75 16.70
N PRO A 324 -9.51 -19.77 17.20
CA PRO A 324 -10.48 -20.50 16.40
C PRO A 324 -11.74 -19.67 16.10
N LYS A 325 -12.41 -19.97 14.97
CA LYS A 325 -13.76 -19.46 14.63
C LYS A 325 -13.90 -17.93 14.68
N LEU A 326 -12.90 -17.22 14.16
CA LEU A 326 -12.93 -15.77 14.00
C LEU A 326 -13.60 -15.36 12.68
N SER A 327 -14.22 -14.17 12.65
CA SER A 327 -14.88 -13.58 11.48
C SER A 327 -14.64 -12.08 11.40
N GLY A 328 -14.47 -11.57 10.18
CA GLY A 328 -14.42 -10.11 9.92
C GLY A 328 -15.79 -9.42 10.00
N ASN A 329 -16.89 -10.17 9.96
CA ASN A 329 -18.26 -9.62 9.86
C ASN A 329 -18.84 -9.25 11.23
N ILE A 330 -18.19 -8.30 11.90
CA ILE A 330 -18.66 -7.69 13.16
C ILE A 330 -18.58 -6.16 13.11
N SER A 331 -19.39 -5.49 13.91
CA SER A 331 -19.23 -4.05 14.18
C SER A 331 -18.01 -3.79 15.08
N GLY A 332 -17.55 -2.54 15.11
CA GLY A 332 -16.48 -2.09 16.01
C GLY A 332 -17.03 -1.45 17.30
N THR A 333 -16.13 -1.13 18.23
CA THR A 333 -16.47 -0.41 19.47
C THR A 333 -16.37 1.12 19.33
N ASP A 334 -15.77 1.62 18.24
CA ASP A 334 -15.67 3.05 17.92
C ASP A 334 -17.03 3.67 17.56
N PRO A 335 -17.57 4.65 18.32
CA PRO A 335 -18.82 5.35 17.98
C PRO A 335 -18.71 6.33 16.80
N LEU A 336 -17.54 6.43 16.16
CA LEU A 336 -17.24 7.26 14.99
C LEU A 336 -17.31 8.79 15.19
N LYS A 337 -17.85 9.27 16.32
CA LYS A 337 -17.89 10.68 16.75
C LYS A 337 -17.64 10.79 18.25
N ASP A 338 -16.99 11.89 18.66
CA ASP A 338 -16.80 12.22 20.08
C ASP A 338 -18.14 12.54 20.76
N ASN A 339 -18.18 12.47 22.09
CA ASN A 339 -19.37 12.67 22.93
C ASN A 339 -20.51 11.71 22.58
N ARG A 340 -20.15 10.42 22.44
CA ARG A 340 -21.06 9.30 22.17
C ARG A 340 -20.72 8.11 23.07
N LEU A 341 -21.71 7.28 23.38
CA LEU A 341 -21.52 6.05 24.16
C LEU A 341 -20.52 5.12 23.48
N HIS A 342 -19.66 4.49 24.27
CA HIS A 342 -18.79 3.40 23.81
C HIS A 342 -19.65 2.23 23.32
N LEU A 343 -19.41 1.76 22.10
CA LEU A 343 -20.23 0.72 21.49
C LEU A 343 -19.73 -0.67 21.87
N LYS A 344 -20.65 -1.63 21.89
CA LYS A 344 -20.32 -3.06 21.90
C LYS A 344 -20.17 -3.55 20.46
N ALA A 345 -19.26 -4.49 20.25
CA ALA A 345 -19.19 -5.23 19.00
C ALA A 345 -20.43 -6.14 18.87
N GLU A 346 -21.02 -6.17 17.69
CA GLU A 346 -22.20 -6.95 17.34
C GLU A 346 -21.92 -7.75 16.06
N PRO A 347 -22.46 -8.98 15.92
CA PRO A 347 -22.35 -9.73 14.67
C PRO A 347 -23.15 -9.04 13.55
N LEU A 348 -22.57 -8.97 12.34
CA LEU A 348 -23.22 -8.39 11.16
C LEU A 348 -23.92 -9.44 10.28
N ASP A 349 -23.79 -10.72 10.62
CA ASP A 349 -24.52 -11.84 10.05
C ASP A 349 -24.81 -12.91 11.13
N ASP A 350 -25.62 -13.90 10.79
CA ASP A 350 -26.05 -14.96 11.72
C ASP A 350 -25.02 -16.09 11.93
N SER A 351 -23.78 -15.96 11.45
CA SER A 351 -22.76 -17.01 11.62
C SER A 351 -22.33 -17.17 13.07
N GLU A 352 -22.00 -18.41 13.44
CA GLU A 352 -21.48 -18.70 14.79
C GLU A 352 -20.09 -18.08 14.99
N GLU A 353 -19.31 -17.95 13.91
CA GLU A 353 -18.04 -17.25 13.87
C GLU A 353 -18.20 -15.75 14.15
N ALA A 354 -19.19 -15.06 13.57
CA ALA A 354 -19.45 -13.65 13.86
C ALA A 354 -19.92 -13.43 15.30
N LYS A 355 -20.85 -14.29 15.80
CA LYS A 355 -21.33 -14.25 17.19
C LYS A 355 -20.20 -14.47 18.20
N ASN A 356 -19.38 -15.51 17.98
CA ASN A 356 -18.19 -15.81 18.76
C ASN A 356 -17.21 -14.63 18.75
N THR A 357 -16.91 -14.08 17.57
CA THR A 357 -15.98 -12.95 17.45
C THR A 357 -16.48 -11.70 18.17
N ALA A 358 -17.77 -11.36 18.06
CA ALA A 358 -18.35 -10.25 18.80
C ALA A 358 -18.22 -10.45 20.32
N ALA A 359 -18.40 -11.67 20.83
CA ALA A 359 -18.18 -11.97 22.25
C ALA A 359 -16.70 -11.80 22.67
N VAL A 360 -15.76 -12.36 21.90
CA VAL A 360 -14.30 -12.22 22.10
C VAL A 360 -13.90 -10.74 22.12
N VAL A 361 -14.39 -9.95 21.17
CA VAL A 361 -14.04 -8.53 21.01
C VAL A 361 -14.64 -7.64 22.11
N ASN A 362 -15.82 -8.01 22.63
CA ASN A 362 -16.39 -7.33 23.80
C ASN A 362 -15.66 -7.66 25.10
N GLU A 363 -15.07 -8.86 25.26
CA GLU A 363 -14.19 -9.15 26.39
C GLU A 363 -12.83 -8.44 26.26
N LEU A 364 -12.24 -8.50 25.08
CA LEU A 364 -11.03 -7.75 24.70
C LEU A 364 -11.15 -6.26 25.04
N SER A 365 -12.25 -5.61 24.66
CA SER A 365 -12.45 -4.19 24.95
C SER A 365 -12.54 -3.89 26.45
N LYS A 366 -13.07 -4.81 27.27
CA LYS A 366 -13.12 -4.67 28.74
C LYS A 366 -11.73 -4.84 29.35
N GLU A 367 -10.99 -5.87 28.95
CA GLU A 367 -9.66 -6.15 29.49
C GLU A 367 -8.65 -5.05 29.12
N ILE A 368 -8.71 -4.51 27.90
CA ILE A 368 -7.97 -3.30 27.51
C ILE A 368 -8.29 -2.15 28.48
N THR A 369 -9.58 -1.87 28.70
CA THR A 369 -10.00 -0.76 29.56
C THR A 369 -9.46 -0.97 30.99
N ARG A 370 -9.64 -2.16 31.55
CA ARG A 370 -9.15 -2.53 32.88
C ARG A 370 -7.64 -2.35 33.04
N ILE A 371 -6.85 -2.73 32.03
CA ILE A 371 -5.38 -2.56 32.05
C ILE A 371 -5.01 -1.07 31.96
N LEU A 372 -5.63 -0.31 31.06
CA LEU A 372 -5.28 1.09 30.82
C LEU A 372 -5.71 2.02 31.96
N VAL A 373 -6.89 1.81 32.56
CA VAL A 373 -7.34 2.55 33.76
C VAL A 373 -6.34 2.41 34.90
N ALA A 374 -5.82 1.20 35.11
CA ALA A 374 -4.82 0.92 36.14
C ALA A 374 -3.38 1.37 35.77
N HIS A 375 -3.14 1.84 34.54
CA HIS A 375 -1.78 2.07 34.06
C HIS A 375 -1.20 3.42 34.58
N PRO A 376 0.02 3.45 35.16
CA PRO A 376 0.59 4.65 35.78
C PRO A 376 0.70 5.88 34.86
N ILE A 377 0.84 5.68 33.55
CA ILE A 377 0.81 6.79 32.57
C ILE A 377 -0.50 7.56 32.65
N ASN A 378 -1.66 6.91 32.80
CA ASN A 378 -2.93 7.63 32.84
C ASN A 378 -3.10 8.45 34.12
N ALA A 379 -2.59 7.96 35.27
CA ALA A 379 -2.51 8.76 36.49
C ALA A 379 -1.62 10.00 36.30
N LYS A 380 -0.47 9.87 35.63
CA LYS A 380 0.39 11.00 35.26
C LYS A 380 -0.31 11.98 34.31
N ARG A 381 -0.93 11.47 33.23
CA ARG A 381 -1.65 12.29 32.24
C ARG A 381 -2.74 13.12 32.91
N ALA A 382 -3.53 12.53 33.82
CA ALA A 382 -4.53 13.24 34.59
C ALA A 382 -3.93 14.34 35.49
N ALA A 383 -2.82 14.07 36.17
CA ALA A 383 -2.10 15.07 36.98
C ALA A 383 -1.51 16.22 36.12
N ASP A 384 -1.06 15.92 34.90
CA ASP A 384 -0.59 16.88 33.90
C ASP A 384 -1.74 17.64 33.19
N GLY A 385 -3.01 17.38 33.56
CA GLY A 385 -4.19 18.00 32.93
C GLY A 385 -4.49 17.52 31.50
N LYS A 386 -3.89 16.41 31.07
CA LYS A 386 -4.11 15.79 29.75
C LYS A 386 -5.25 14.78 29.79
N ASN A 387 -5.94 14.64 28.65
CA ASN A 387 -6.85 13.52 28.38
C ASN A 387 -6.19 12.17 28.67
N VAL A 388 -6.78 11.32 29.50
CA VAL A 388 -6.34 9.94 29.70
C VAL A 388 -6.61 9.08 28.46
N ALA A 389 -5.78 8.07 28.21
CA ALA A 389 -6.02 7.01 27.24
C ALA A 389 -6.38 5.72 27.98
N ASN A 390 -7.59 5.68 28.53
CA ASN A 390 -8.09 4.57 29.34
C ASN A 390 -8.90 3.53 28.52
N VAL A 391 -9.08 3.73 27.21
CA VAL A 391 -9.69 2.72 26.31
C VAL A 391 -9.00 2.70 24.94
N VAL A 392 -9.13 1.56 24.23
CA VAL A 392 -8.84 1.48 22.79
C VAL A 392 -10.14 1.23 22.03
N LEU A 393 -10.42 2.07 21.05
CA LEU A 393 -11.54 1.93 20.12
C LEU A 393 -11.15 1.01 18.98
N LEU A 394 -11.82 -0.13 18.89
CA LEU A 394 -11.58 -1.17 17.89
C LEU A 394 -12.47 -0.89 16.68
N ARG A 395 -11.90 -0.67 15.50
CA ARG A 395 -12.67 -0.35 14.28
C ARG A 395 -12.12 -1.01 13.03
N GLY A 396 -13.01 -1.18 12.04
CA GLY A 396 -12.67 -1.74 10.74
C GLY A 396 -12.06 -3.13 10.86
N CYS A 397 -12.78 -4.03 11.55
CA CYS A 397 -12.39 -5.45 11.66
C CYS A 397 -12.03 -5.97 10.26
N GLY A 398 -10.82 -6.49 10.14
CA GLY A 398 -10.35 -7.12 8.91
C GLY A 398 -9.80 -8.49 9.24
N ILE A 399 -10.30 -9.53 8.59
CA ILE A 399 -9.73 -10.89 8.69
C ILE A 399 -8.63 -11.04 7.64
N ARG A 400 -7.50 -11.64 8.03
CA ARG A 400 -6.37 -11.91 7.13
C ARG A 400 -6.85 -12.90 6.06
N ILE A 401 -6.88 -12.38 4.83
CA ILE A 401 -7.41 -13.09 3.66
C ILE A 401 -6.64 -14.38 3.37
N GLU A 402 -7.37 -15.40 2.94
CA GLU A 402 -6.81 -16.65 2.42
C GLU A 402 -6.89 -16.63 0.89
N VAL A 403 -5.73 -16.53 0.24
CA VAL A 403 -5.62 -16.43 -1.22
C VAL A 403 -4.39 -17.19 -1.72
N PRO A 404 -4.37 -17.66 -2.98
CA PRO A 404 -3.15 -18.16 -3.61
C PRO A 404 -2.08 -17.06 -3.66
N ALA A 405 -0.83 -17.39 -3.30
CA ALA A 405 0.28 -16.45 -3.41
C ALA A 405 0.48 -15.97 -4.87
N PHE A 406 0.98 -14.75 -5.03
CA PHE A 406 1.14 -14.08 -6.32
C PHE A 406 2.05 -14.87 -7.25
N GLU A 407 3.16 -15.41 -6.75
CA GLU A 407 4.06 -16.27 -7.53
C GLU A 407 3.35 -17.54 -8.02
N THR A 408 2.56 -18.20 -7.16
CA THR A 408 1.75 -19.38 -7.54
C THR A 408 0.69 -19.04 -8.59
N LYS A 409 0.11 -17.83 -8.52
CA LYS A 409 -0.98 -17.40 -9.40
C LYS A 409 -0.51 -16.85 -10.74
N HIS A 410 0.64 -16.18 -10.77
CA HIS A 410 1.14 -15.47 -11.95
C HIS A 410 2.40 -16.07 -12.57
N GLY A 411 3.15 -16.90 -11.85
CA GLY A 411 4.43 -17.48 -12.30
C GLY A 411 5.58 -16.48 -12.30
N LEU A 412 5.52 -15.45 -11.45
CA LEU A 412 6.49 -14.35 -11.38
C LEU A 412 6.90 -14.12 -9.92
N ALA A 413 8.21 -14.08 -9.63
CA ALA A 413 8.73 -13.74 -8.31
C ALA A 413 8.50 -12.24 -7.98
N PRO A 414 7.72 -11.89 -6.93
CA PRO A 414 7.29 -10.51 -6.71
C PRO A 414 7.99 -9.82 -5.54
N CYS A 415 8.32 -8.54 -5.72
CA CYS A 415 8.70 -7.62 -4.64
C CYS A 415 7.96 -6.29 -4.75
N MET A 416 7.94 -5.53 -3.66
CA MET A 416 7.19 -4.27 -3.55
C MET A 416 7.88 -3.24 -2.66
N VAL A 417 8.00 -2.00 -3.14
CA VAL A 417 8.29 -0.83 -2.31
C VAL A 417 6.97 -0.12 -2.01
N ALA A 418 6.43 -0.33 -0.80
CA ALA A 418 5.18 0.28 -0.34
C ALA A 418 5.37 0.90 1.05
N PRO A 419 5.52 2.24 1.17
CA PRO A 419 5.64 2.89 2.48
C PRO A 419 4.30 2.91 3.24
N THR A 420 3.18 2.96 2.51
CA THR A 420 1.83 2.97 3.08
C THR A 420 1.49 1.59 3.64
N LYS A 421 1.23 1.51 4.96
CA LYS A 421 1.07 0.23 5.67
C LYS A 421 -0.05 -0.65 5.11
N ILE A 422 -1.15 -0.06 4.64
CA ILE A 422 -2.24 -0.83 4.01
C ILE A 422 -1.77 -1.55 2.72
N ILE A 423 -0.94 -0.92 1.90
CA ILE A 423 -0.43 -1.51 0.65
C ILE A 423 0.66 -2.54 0.96
N ALA A 424 1.56 -2.26 1.92
CA ALA A 424 2.54 -3.23 2.37
C ALA A 424 1.88 -4.51 2.94
N GLY A 425 0.86 -4.38 3.78
CA GLY A 425 0.12 -5.51 4.34
C GLY A 425 -0.77 -6.25 3.34
N LEU A 426 -1.24 -5.57 2.29
CA LEU A 426 -1.84 -6.21 1.12
C LEU A 426 -0.79 -7.00 0.34
N GLY A 427 0.40 -6.45 0.07
CA GLY A 427 1.50 -7.19 -0.56
C GLY A 427 1.88 -8.46 0.22
N LEU A 428 2.07 -8.33 1.54
CA LEU A 428 2.26 -9.46 2.46
C LEU A 428 1.06 -10.43 2.48
N SER A 429 -0.14 -10.01 2.05
CA SER A 429 -1.33 -10.86 1.87
C SER A 429 -1.32 -11.67 0.59
N LEU A 430 -0.54 -11.25 -0.39
CA LEU A 430 -0.35 -11.97 -1.65
C LEU A 430 1.00 -12.71 -1.68
N GLY A 431 1.76 -12.72 -0.57
CA GLY A 431 3.09 -13.32 -0.51
C GLY A 431 4.14 -12.54 -1.30
N ILE A 432 4.04 -11.21 -1.30
CA ILE A 432 4.98 -10.30 -1.95
C ILE A 432 5.98 -9.78 -0.92
N ASP A 433 7.28 -9.87 -1.23
CA ASP A 433 8.35 -9.36 -0.37
C ASP A 433 8.34 -7.82 -0.37
N ILE A 434 8.28 -7.22 0.82
CA ILE A 434 8.29 -5.76 0.98
C ILE A 434 9.73 -5.28 1.16
N LEU A 435 10.23 -4.48 0.22
CA LEU A 435 11.62 -4.02 0.19
C LEU A 435 11.87 -2.83 1.12
N GLU A 436 13.08 -2.75 1.67
CA GLU A 436 13.60 -1.54 2.31
C GLU A 436 13.91 -0.46 1.25
N ALA A 437 13.37 0.75 1.44
CA ALA A 437 13.71 1.94 0.66
C ALA A 437 13.94 3.13 1.62
N PRO A 438 15.19 3.43 2.01
CA PRO A 438 15.49 4.51 2.96
C PRO A 438 14.91 5.86 2.51
N GLY A 439 14.22 6.57 3.40
CA GLY A 439 13.55 7.84 3.08
C GLY A 439 12.23 7.69 2.29
N ALA A 440 11.74 6.48 2.02
CA ALA A 440 10.38 6.28 1.51
C ALA A 440 9.34 6.45 2.63
N THR A 441 8.86 7.67 2.86
CA THR A 441 7.86 8.00 3.90
C THR A 441 6.41 7.82 3.42
N GLY A 442 6.17 7.91 2.10
CA GLY A 442 4.84 7.94 1.50
C GLY A 442 4.23 9.33 1.37
N ASP A 443 4.51 10.24 2.33
CA ASP A 443 4.10 11.65 2.32
C ASP A 443 4.96 12.54 1.40
N TYR A 444 4.73 13.85 1.41
CA TYR A 444 5.50 14.84 0.63
C TYR A 444 7.01 14.92 0.93
N ARG A 445 7.52 14.20 1.93
CA ARG A 445 8.96 14.09 2.21
C ARG A 445 9.57 12.81 1.60
N THR A 446 8.78 12.05 0.83
CA THR A 446 9.21 10.75 0.33
C THR A 446 10.28 10.89 -0.76
N LEU A 447 11.38 10.16 -0.58
CA LEU A 447 12.46 10.12 -1.56
C LEU A 447 12.15 9.13 -2.69
N LEU A 448 11.66 9.63 -3.83
CA LEU A 448 11.31 8.78 -4.99
C LEU A 448 12.53 8.05 -5.57
N THR A 449 13.69 8.71 -5.60
CA THR A 449 14.97 8.13 -6.04
C THR A 449 15.33 6.85 -5.29
N SER A 450 15.07 6.79 -3.98
CA SER A 450 15.32 5.61 -3.15
C SER A 450 14.41 4.44 -3.54
N LYS A 451 13.13 4.71 -3.82
CA LYS A 451 12.20 3.69 -4.32
C LYS A 451 12.64 3.13 -5.68
N ALA A 452 13.07 4.00 -6.60
CA ALA A 452 13.60 3.60 -7.89
C ALA A 452 14.88 2.74 -7.76
N LYS A 453 15.83 3.18 -6.92
CA LYS A 453 17.07 2.42 -6.60
C LYS A 453 16.77 1.05 -6.00
N ALA A 454 15.82 0.94 -5.06
CA ALA A 454 15.44 -0.32 -4.43
C ALA A 454 14.80 -1.32 -5.42
N ILE A 455 13.88 -0.85 -6.27
CA ILE A 455 13.24 -1.69 -7.30
C ILE A 455 14.24 -2.12 -8.38
N ALA A 456 15.08 -1.19 -8.87
CA ALA A 456 16.12 -1.54 -9.85
C ALA A 456 17.04 -2.63 -9.31
N LYS A 457 17.61 -2.44 -8.11
CA LYS A 457 18.48 -3.43 -7.44
C LYS A 457 17.80 -4.80 -7.30
N ALA A 458 16.55 -4.85 -6.85
CA ALA A 458 15.81 -6.11 -6.70
C ALA A 458 15.53 -6.81 -8.04
N LEU A 459 15.29 -6.04 -9.09
CA LEU A 459 15.13 -6.54 -10.47
C LEU A 459 16.46 -6.82 -11.18
N SER A 460 17.61 -6.40 -10.65
CA SER A 460 18.93 -6.66 -11.24
C SER A 460 19.73 -7.78 -10.55
N ALA A 461 19.40 -8.13 -9.29
CA ALA A 461 19.96 -9.30 -8.60
C ALA A 461 19.84 -10.60 -9.44
N PRO A 462 20.87 -11.49 -9.48
CA PRO A 462 22.06 -11.52 -8.64
C PRO A 462 23.25 -10.67 -9.15
N VAL A 463 23.05 -9.75 -10.11
CA VAL A 463 24.11 -8.79 -10.51
C VAL A 463 24.47 -7.90 -9.31
N ASP A 464 23.45 -7.48 -8.56
CA ASP A 464 23.58 -6.84 -7.25
C ASP A 464 23.34 -7.82 -6.10
N ALA A 465 23.86 -7.47 -4.92
CA ALA A 465 23.54 -8.17 -3.67
C ALA A 465 22.02 -8.17 -3.39
N PRO A 466 21.45 -9.24 -2.78
CA PRO A 466 20.01 -9.32 -2.53
C PRO A 466 19.48 -8.11 -1.75
N PRO A 467 18.25 -7.64 -2.04
CA PRO A 467 17.65 -6.52 -1.32
C PRO A 467 17.31 -6.93 0.12
N ARG A 468 17.07 -5.94 0.99
CA ARG A 468 16.57 -6.18 2.34
C ARG A 468 15.05 -6.20 2.33
N VAL A 469 14.45 -7.17 3.00
CA VAL A 469 13.00 -7.43 3.03
C VAL A 469 12.44 -7.37 4.44
N PHE A 470 11.25 -6.77 4.58
CA PHE A 470 10.53 -6.63 5.83
C PHE A 470 9.75 -7.91 6.16
N VAL A 471 9.90 -8.41 7.39
CA VAL A 471 9.19 -9.60 7.88
C VAL A 471 8.32 -9.22 9.08
N PRO A 472 6.98 -9.34 8.98
CA PRO A 472 6.08 -9.05 10.10
C PRO A 472 6.39 -9.92 11.33
N GLY A 473 6.33 -9.32 12.51
CA GLY A 473 6.74 -9.96 13.77
C GLY A 473 8.23 -9.88 14.09
N GLU A 474 9.04 -9.31 13.19
CA GLU A 474 10.48 -9.10 13.39
C GLU A 474 10.81 -7.60 13.33
N ASP A 475 11.88 -7.19 14.01
CA ASP A 475 12.31 -5.78 14.09
C ASP A 475 13.43 -5.43 13.09
N GLU A 476 14.10 -6.44 12.53
CA GLU A 476 15.16 -6.28 11.52
C GLU A 476 14.72 -6.78 10.15
N TYR A 477 15.15 -6.08 9.09
CA TYR A 477 14.97 -6.56 7.71
C TYR A 477 15.99 -7.66 7.39
N LYS A 478 15.50 -8.74 6.79
CA LYS A 478 16.26 -9.92 6.33
C LYS A 478 16.76 -9.77 4.90
N ALA A 479 17.65 -10.67 4.45
CA ALA A 479 17.99 -10.79 3.04
C ALA A 479 16.79 -11.36 2.25
N GLY A 480 16.50 -10.75 1.10
CA GLY A 480 15.52 -11.25 0.12
C GLY A 480 16.10 -12.34 -0.78
N ARG A 481 15.44 -12.58 -1.92
CA ARG A 481 15.83 -13.62 -2.89
C ARG A 481 17.20 -13.36 -3.51
N GLU A 482 18.09 -14.36 -3.46
CA GLU A 482 19.42 -14.30 -4.08
C GLU A 482 19.32 -14.17 -5.61
N ASP A 483 18.44 -14.94 -6.26
CA ASP A 483 18.19 -14.90 -7.70
C ASP A 483 17.45 -13.63 -8.18
N GLY A 484 17.10 -12.71 -7.27
CA GLY A 484 16.29 -11.52 -7.54
C GLY A 484 14.80 -11.81 -7.78
N TYR A 485 14.14 -10.87 -8.46
CA TYR A 485 12.68 -10.85 -8.67
C TYR A 485 12.32 -10.63 -10.14
N ASP A 486 11.14 -11.11 -10.55
CA ASP A 486 10.62 -10.96 -11.92
C ASP A 486 9.60 -9.81 -12.03
N PHE A 487 9.01 -9.39 -10.92
CA PHE A 487 7.99 -8.34 -10.85
C PHE A 487 8.24 -7.42 -9.65
N GLY A 488 8.60 -6.16 -9.92
CA GLY A 488 8.91 -5.16 -8.90
C GLY A 488 7.86 -4.06 -8.89
N PHE A 489 7.08 -3.97 -7.81
CA PHE A 489 6.00 -3.02 -7.64
C PHE A 489 6.47 -1.76 -6.89
N LEU A 490 6.52 -0.61 -7.56
CA LEU A 490 6.92 0.68 -6.99
C LEU A 490 5.68 1.52 -6.69
N HIS A 491 5.34 1.71 -5.40
CA HIS A 491 4.18 2.51 -4.98
C HIS A 491 4.54 3.98 -4.68
N ILE A 492 3.78 4.92 -5.25
CA ILE A 492 3.96 6.37 -5.05
C ILE A 492 2.66 7.00 -4.50
N LYS A 493 2.58 7.16 -3.17
CA LYS A 493 1.39 7.69 -2.48
C LYS A 493 1.17 9.20 -2.56
N ALA A 494 2.24 10.01 -2.50
CA ALA A 494 2.13 11.46 -2.28
C ALA A 494 1.32 12.25 -3.34
N ILE A 495 1.07 11.68 -4.52
CA ILE A 495 0.25 12.33 -5.57
C ILE A 495 -1.24 12.30 -5.22
N ASP A 496 -1.71 11.21 -4.60
CA ASP A 496 -3.06 11.09 -4.05
C ASP A 496 -3.32 12.08 -2.90
N ASP A 497 -2.33 12.27 -2.02
CA ASP A 497 -2.42 13.28 -0.95
C ASP A 497 -2.66 14.68 -1.54
N ALA A 498 -1.96 15.04 -2.63
CA ALA A 498 -2.18 16.32 -3.33
C ALA A 498 -3.55 16.43 -4.02
N GLY A 499 -4.11 15.29 -4.45
CA GLY A 499 -5.51 15.19 -4.90
C GLY A 499 -6.49 15.52 -3.78
N HIS A 500 -6.36 14.85 -2.64
CA HIS A 500 -7.17 15.06 -1.44
C HIS A 500 -7.08 16.50 -0.89
N ASP A 501 -5.87 17.06 -0.83
CA ASP A 501 -5.61 18.43 -0.36
C ASP A 501 -6.07 19.51 -1.36
N LYS A 502 -6.57 19.12 -2.54
CA LYS A 502 -6.95 20.01 -3.67
C LYS A 502 -5.79 20.90 -4.15
N ALA A 503 -4.56 20.47 -3.92
CA ALA A 503 -3.34 21.22 -4.14
C ALA A 503 -2.91 21.10 -5.61
N VAL A 504 -3.61 21.80 -6.50
CA VAL A 504 -3.44 21.69 -7.97
C VAL A 504 -1.97 21.81 -8.40
N LYS A 505 -1.25 22.83 -7.91
CA LYS A 505 0.16 23.02 -8.29
C LYS A 505 1.04 21.91 -7.74
N LEU A 506 0.77 21.46 -6.52
CA LEU A 506 1.51 20.36 -5.89
C LEU A 506 1.30 19.03 -6.63
N LYS A 507 0.08 18.73 -7.10
CA LYS A 507 -0.20 17.51 -7.89
C LYS A 507 0.53 17.55 -9.23
N VAL A 508 0.45 18.67 -9.98
CA VAL A 508 1.18 18.86 -11.25
C VAL A 508 2.70 18.72 -11.05
N ARG A 509 3.28 19.45 -10.09
CA ARG A 509 4.73 19.39 -9.82
C ARG A 509 5.16 18.03 -9.26
N GLY A 510 4.29 17.35 -8.52
CA GLY A 510 4.49 15.98 -8.06
C GLY A 510 4.58 14.99 -9.21
N LEU A 511 3.76 15.14 -10.26
CA LEU A 511 3.82 14.31 -11.46
C LEU A 511 5.12 14.54 -12.26
N GLU A 512 5.62 15.77 -12.34
CA GLU A 512 6.96 16.06 -12.90
C GLU A 512 8.09 15.40 -12.09
N ALA A 513 7.93 15.30 -10.76
CA ALA A 513 8.84 14.58 -9.89
C ALA A 513 8.75 13.05 -10.08
N VAL A 514 7.57 12.50 -10.35
CA VAL A 514 7.39 11.09 -10.75
C VAL A 514 8.08 10.81 -12.08
N ASP A 515 7.92 11.69 -13.08
CA ASP A 515 8.58 11.59 -14.38
C ASP A 515 10.11 11.47 -14.26
N ARG A 516 10.72 12.33 -13.43
CA ARG A 516 12.16 12.24 -13.12
C ARG A 516 12.52 10.88 -12.48
N ALA A 517 11.68 10.34 -11.61
CA ALA A 517 11.92 9.04 -10.97
C ALA A 517 11.81 7.86 -11.96
N ILE A 518 10.90 7.92 -12.94
CA ILE A 518 10.84 6.97 -14.07
C ILE A 518 12.16 7.02 -14.85
N GLY A 519 12.67 8.21 -15.14
CA GLY A 519 13.97 8.38 -15.80
C GLY A 519 15.13 7.72 -15.03
N GLN A 520 15.18 7.91 -13.70
CA GLN A 520 16.20 7.27 -12.85
C GLN A 520 16.07 5.73 -12.84
N LEU A 521 14.86 5.21 -12.70
CA LEU A 521 14.57 3.77 -12.74
C LEU A 521 15.00 3.16 -14.09
N ALA A 522 14.61 3.79 -15.19
CA ALA A 522 14.94 3.33 -16.53
C ALA A 522 16.46 3.35 -16.78
N ARG A 523 17.17 4.38 -16.32
CA ARG A 523 18.64 4.44 -16.39
C ARG A 523 19.30 3.27 -15.66
N LEU A 524 18.91 3.01 -14.41
CA LEU A 524 19.49 1.94 -13.58
C LEU A 524 19.25 0.55 -14.19
N LEU A 525 18.02 0.30 -14.67
CA LEU A 525 17.69 -0.95 -15.36
C LEU A 525 18.44 -1.09 -16.69
N TRP A 526 18.67 0.01 -17.43
CA TRP A 526 19.41 -0.02 -18.69
C TRP A 526 20.91 -0.27 -18.47
N GLU A 527 21.49 0.30 -17.40
CA GLU A 527 22.83 -0.03 -16.96
C GLU A 527 22.96 -1.53 -16.64
N ALA A 528 21.94 -2.15 -16.03
CA ALA A 528 21.90 -3.59 -15.77
C ALA A 528 21.58 -4.47 -17.01
N GLU A 529 20.84 -3.97 -18.01
CA GLU A 529 20.49 -4.73 -19.23
C GLU A 529 21.74 -5.03 -20.10
N LYS A 530 22.82 -4.26 -19.93
CA LYS A 530 24.10 -4.42 -20.66
C LYS A 530 24.78 -5.78 -20.44
N ASP A 531 24.49 -6.47 -19.34
CA ASP A 531 24.96 -7.84 -19.07
C ASP A 531 24.18 -8.91 -19.87
N GLY A 532 23.01 -8.57 -20.43
CA GLY A 532 22.25 -9.41 -21.36
C GLY A 532 21.48 -10.58 -20.72
N ARG A 533 21.64 -10.86 -19.42
CA ARG A 533 20.89 -11.92 -18.71
C ARG A 533 19.39 -11.66 -18.61
N TYR A 534 18.96 -10.40 -18.62
CA TYR A 534 17.59 -9.97 -18.40
C TYR A 534 17.12 -9.01 -19.49
N GLN A 535 15.82 -9.00 -19.77
CA GLN A 535 15.16 -7.96 -20.55
C GLN A 535 14.14 -7.26 -19.66
N TYR A 536 14.17 -5.93 -19.60
CA TYR A 536 13.28 -5.18 -18.72
C TYR A 536 12.06 -4.62 -19.44
N PHE A 537 10.96 -4.52 -18.70
CA PHE A 537 9.70 -3.94 -19.12
C PHE A 537 9.29 -2.86 -18.11
N LEU A 538 8.89 -1.69 -18.61
CA LEU A 538 8.35 -0.61 -17.78
C LEU A 538 6.84 -0.60 -17.95
N CYS A 539 6.13 -0.52 -16.83
CA CYS A 539 4.67 -0.50 -16.79
C CYS A 539 4.23 0.60 -15.82
N VAL A 540 3.34 1.51 -16.24
CA VAL A 540 2.90 2.66 -15.43
C VAL A 540 1.38 2.79 -15.45
N THR A 541 0.81 3.03 -14.26
CA THR A 541 -0.63 3.27 -14.04
C THR A 541 -0.87 3.97 -12.70
N GLY A 542 -2.11 4.35 -12.41
CA GLY A 542 -2.59 4.50 -11.04
C GLY A 542 -3.42 3.32 -10.57
N ASP A 543 -3.83 3.34 -9.30
CA ASP A 543 -4.82 2.43 -8.72
C ASP A 543 -6.23 3.02 -8.71
N HIS A 544 -6.39 4.35 -8.66
CA HIS A 544 -7.66 5.07 -8.83
C HIS A 544 -7.42 6.54 -9.20
N SER A 545 -8.50 7.28 -9.40
CA SER A 545 -8.48 8.72 -9.69
C SER A 545 -8.85 9.49 -8.43
N THR A 546 -8.06 10.51 -8.07
CA THR A 546 -8.36 11.43 -6.96
C THR A 546 -8.32 12.87 -7.48
N PRO A 547 -9.41 13.35 -8.11
CA PRO A 547 -9.41 14.63 -8.80
C PRO A 547 -9.32 15.80 -7.82
N VAL A 548 -8.46 16.77 -8.11
CA VAL A 548 -8.22 17.94 -7.23
C VAL A 548 -9.48 18.79 -7.02
N GLU A 549 -10.39 18.82 -7.99
CA GLU A 549 -11.69 19.50 -7.84
C GLU A 549 -12.56 18.83 -6.76
N TYR A 550 -12.48 17.50 -6.63
CA TYR A 550 -13.32 16.72 -5.72
C TYR A 550 -12.69 16.63 -4.32
N GLY A 551 -11.39 16.31 -4.24
CA GLY A 551 -10.66 16.06 -2.99
C GLY A 551 -10.93 14.67 -2.37
N ASP A 552 -11.45 13.73 -3.16
CA ASP A 552 -11.72 12.36 -2.74
C ASP A 552 -11.62 11.40 -3.95
N HIS A 553 -11.55 10.11 -3.68
CA HIS A 553 -11.48 9.05 -4.69
C HIS A 553 -12.73 9.10 -5.60
N SER A 554 -12.52 8.89 -6.89
CA SER A 554 -13.56 8.98 -7.91
C SER A 554 -13.63 7.73 -8.80
N PHE A 555 -14.50 7.74 -9.82
CA PHE A 555 -14.80 6.57 -10.66
C PHE A 555 -14.29 6.69 -12.11
N GLU A 556 -13.62 7.80 -12.42
CA GLU A 556 -12.95 8.07 -13.67
C GLU A 556 -11.81 7.05 -13.89
N PRO A 557 -11.68 6.46 -15.08
CA PRO A 557 -10.64 5.47 -15.36
C PRO A 557 -9.26 6.13 -15.41
N VAL A 558 -8.23 5.38 -15.05
CA VAL A 558 -6.84 5.87 -15.01
C VAL A 558 -6.04 5.47 -16.26
N PRO A 559 -5.03 6.25 -16.67
CA PRO A 559 -4.17 5.91 -17.80
C PRO A 559 -3.27 4.73 -17.47
N PHE A 560 -3.06 3.85 -18.45
CA PHE A 560 -2.15 2.71 -18.39
C PHE A 560 -1.24 2.70 -19.62
N ALA A 561 0.03 2.36 -19.42
CA ALA A 561 0.97 2.08 -20.51
C ALA A 561 2.01 1.02 -20.11
N ILE A 562 2.43 0.20 -21.07
CA ILE A 562 3.53 -0.78 -20.91
C ILE A 562 4.44 -0.81 -22.14
N CYS A 563 5.76 -0.77 -21.92
CA CYS A 563 6.78 -0.86 -22.96
C CYS A 563 7.92 -1.83 -22.58
N ARG A 564 8.74 -2.20 -23.57
CA ARG A 564 10.06 -2.81 -23.33
C ARG A 564 11.06 -1.68 -23.04
N LEU A 565 12.02 -1.89 -22.13
CA LEU A 565 13.00 -0.86 -21.75
C LEU A 565 13.86 -0.42 -22.94
N ARG A 566 14.38 -1.37 -23.74
CA ARG A 566 15.08 -1.06 -25.00
C ARG A 566 14.28 -0.15 -25.93
N ASP A 567 12.96 -0.35 -26.03
CA ASP A 567 12.10 0.46 -26.91
C ASP A 567 11.97 1.88 -26.34
N TYR A 568 11.83 2.03 -25.01
CA TYR A 568 11.84 3.32 -24.31
C TYR A 568 13.17 4.07 -24.48
N VAL A 569 14.31 3.36 -24.38
CA VAL A 569 15.64 3.91 -24.62
C VAL A 569 15.77 4.38 -26.08
N GLY A 570 15.18 3.66 -27.03
CA GLY A 570 15.12 4.07 -28.43
C GLY A 570 14.27 5.33 -28.66
N ALA A 571 13.12 5.45 -28.00
CA ALA A 571 12.24 6.62 -28.10
C ALA A 571 12.87 7.90 -27.53
N ILE A 572 13.67 7.79 -26.47
CA ILE A 572 14.35 8.92 -25.80
C ILE A 572 15.75 9.21 -26.35
N GLY A 573 16.45 8.19 -26.88
CA GLY A 573 17.88 8.21 -27.19
C GLY A 573 18.74 7.78 -25.99
N GLU A 574 19.73 6.90 -26.22
CA GLU A 574 20.54 6.31 -25.13
C GLU A 574 21.29 7.38 -24.30
N ASP A 575 21.88 8.39 -24.93
CA ASP A 575 22.57 9.49 -24.24
C ASP A 575 21.62 10.22 -23.26
N ASN A 576 20.36 10.45 -23.66
CA ASN A 576 19.37 11.11 -22.82
C ASN A 576 18.92 10.23 -21.64
N VAL A 577 19.04 8.91 -21.73
CA VAL A 577 18.84 7.99 -20.59
C VAL A 577 20.07 8.01 -19.68
N MET A 578 21.27 7.79 -20.24
CA MET A 578 22.53 7.73 -19.51
C MET A 578 22.89 9.04 -18.81
N ASN A 579 22.49 10.19 -19.35
CA ASN A 579 22.69 11.51 -18.74
C ASN A 579 21.65 11.85 -17.64
N THR A 580 20.67 10.97 -17.36
CA THR A 580 19.68 11.23 -16.29
C THR A 580 20.36 11.24 -14.92
N PRO A 581 20.29 12.33 -14.12
CA PRO A 581 20.96 12.40 -12.82
C PRO A 581 20.38 11.39 -11.82
N LEU A 582 21.25 10.62 -11.16
CA LEU A 582 20.89 9.64 -10.13
C LEU A 582 20.91 10.22 -8.70
N ASP A 583 21.17 11.51 -8.58
CA ASP A 583 21.13 12.25 -7.32
C ASP A 583 19.72 12.26 -6.75
N ASP A 584 19.68 12.18 -5.42
CA ASP A 584 18.45 12.25 -4.64
C ASP A 584 17.81 13.63 -4.79
N PHE A 585 16.49 13.66 -4.92
CA PHE A 585 15.72 14.90 -4.98
C PHE A 585 14.48 14.81 -4.10
N GLN A 586 14.12 15.94 -3.51
CA GLN A 586 12.88 16.07 -2.73
C GLN A 586 11.70 16.28 -3.67
N LEU A 587 10.51 15.86 -3.23
CA LEU A 587 9.28 16.34 -3.84
C LEU A 587 9.21 17.87 -3.73
N PRO A 588 8.60 18.55 -4.71
CA PRO A 588 8.44 19.99 -4.67
C PRO A 588 7.54 20.39 -3.49
N SER A 589 7.91 21.46 -2.79
CA SER A 589 7.05 22.10 -1.79
C SER A 589 6.40 23.33 -2.40
N VAL A 590 5.11 23.52 -2.13
CA VAL A 590 4.35 24.72 -2.49
C VAL A 590 4.19 25.56 -1.22
N LYS A 591 4.47 26.86 -1.27
CA LYS A 591 4.30 27.72 -0.09
C LYS A 591 2.81 27.97 0.15
N SER A 592 2.44 28.15 1.42
CA SER A 592 1.08 28.52 1.79
C SER A 592 0.64 29.77 1.03
N GLY A 593 -0.43 29.65 0.23
CA GLY A 593 -0.97 30.71 -0.62
C GLY A 593 -0.47 30.73 -2.07
N GLU A 594 0.58 29.99 -2.45
CA GLU A 594 1.02 29.90 -3.86
C GLU A 594 -0.01 29.21 -4.76
N ASP A 595 -0.83 28.28 -4.23
CA ASP A 595 -1.95 27.65 -4.95
C ASP A 595 -3.09 28.64 -5.31
N LEU A 596 -3.23 29.76 -4.58
CA LEU A 596 -4.26 30.78 -4.82
C LEU A 596 -3.87 31.79 -5.90
N LEU A 597 -2.60 31.81 -6.32
CA LEU A 597 -2.10 32.71 -7.36
C LEU A 597 -2.25 32.04 -8.73
N ASN A 598 -3.12 32.61 -9.57
CA ASN A 598 -3.44 32.06 -10.90
C ASN A 598 -2.21 31.86 -11.80
N ALA A 599 -2.37 30.93 -12.75
CA ALA A 599 -1.38 30.44 -13.71
C ALA A 599 -0.19 29.65 -13.13
N ILE A 600 -0.03 28.42 -13.61
CA ILE A 600 1.28 27.80 -13.74
C ILE A 600 1.90 28.44 -14.99
N GLU A 601 2.73 29.47 -14.82
CA GLU A 601 3.46 30.06 -15.94
C GLU A 601 4.45 29.03 -16.51
N SER A 602 4.12 28.48 -17.67
CA SER A 602 5.02 27.63 -18.44
C SER A 602 6.04 28.51 -19.19
N THR A 603 7.08 28.96 -18.47
CA THR A 603 8.14 29.82 -19.02
C THR A 603 9.14 29.06 -19.91
N GLU A 604 9.03 27.74 -20.01
CA GLU A 604 9.83 26.90 -20.90
C GLU A 604 8.94 26.24 -21.95
N SER A 605 9.41 26.18 -23.20
CA SER A 605 8.77 25.42 -24.28
C SER A 605 8.68 23.94 -23.90
N LYS A 606 7.52 23.31 -24.12
CA LYS A 606 7.44 21.84 -24.11
C LYS A 606 8.53 21.29 -25.04
N PRO A 607 9.25 20.21 -24.65
CA PRO A 607 10.17 19.55 -25.57
C PRO A 607 9.43 19.07 -26.82
N ASP A 608 10.15 18.87 -27.92
CA ASP A 608 9.56 18.35 -29.16
C ASP A 608 8.71 17.11 -28.87
N GLN A 609 7.48 17.11 -29.39
CA GLN A 609 6.52 16.04 -29.15
C GLN A 609 7.12 14.70 -29.62
N LEU A 610 7.19 13.73 -28.71
CA LEU A 610 7.66 12.39 -29.05
C LEU A 610 6.80 11.81 -30.18
N LYS A 611 7.43 11.02 -31.04
CA LYS A 611 6.74 10.24 -32.06
C LYS A 611 6.57 8.82 -31.56
N ALA A 612 5.47 8.18 -31.94
CA ALA A 612 5.28 6.75 -31.76
C ALA A 612 6.50 6.00 -32.30
N PHE A 613 7.14 5.22 -31.43
CA PHE A 613 8.43 4.58 -31.66
C PHE A 613 8.27 3.07 -31.84
N SER A 614 7.48 2.43 -30.98
CA SER A 614 7.25 0.98 -30.97
C SER A 614 5.91 0.71 -30.28
N GLY A 615 5.04 -0.10 -30.87
CA GLY A 615 3.71 -0.39 -30.31
C GLY A 615 2.59 0.38 -30.99
N ASP A 616 1.80 1.16 -30.26
CA ASP A 616 0.63 1.88 -30.81
C ASP A 616 0.91 3.36 -31.13
N ALA A 617 -0.13 4.14 -31.42
CA ALA A 617 -0.02 5.53 -31.89
C ALA A 617 0.01 6.58 -30.77
N VAL A 618 -0.11 6.18 -29.49
CA VAL A 618 -0.13 7.11 -28.36
C VAL A 618 1.28 7.60 -28.05
N CYS A 619 1.45 8.91 -28.00
CA CYS A 619 2.75 9.57 -27.80
C CYS A 619 2.86 10.34 -26.48
N GLU A 620 1.78 10.40 -25.71
CA GLU A 620 1.67 11.15 -24.45
C GLU A 620 0.97 10.28 -23.39
N PHE A 621 1.40 10.37 -22.14
CA PHE A 621 0.82 9.61 -21.04
C PHE A 621 -0.12 10.47 -20.20
N ASN A 622 -1.38 10.56 -20.64
CA ASN A 622 -2.47 11.23 -19.93
C ASN A 622 -3.83 10.59 -20.24
N GLU A 623 -4.85 10.94 -19.47
CA GLU A 623 -6.21 10.38 -19.52
C GLU A 623 -6.85 10.45 -20.92
N ILE A 624 -6.54 11.48 -21.69
CA ILE A 624 -7.13 11.73 -23.02
C ILE A 624 -6.34 11.05 -24.14
N ALA A 625 -5.02 11.00 -24.02
CA ALA A 625 -4.12 10.39 -24.99
C ALA A 625 -4.17 8.86 -24.91
N THR A 626 -4.06 8.27 -23.72
CA THR A 626 -4.07 6.80 -23.58
C THR A 626 -5.42 6.17 -23.91
N ALA A 627 -6.52 6.95 -23.85
CA ALA A 627 -7.84 6.54 -24.32
C ALA A 627 -7.88 6.15 -25.83
N ARG A 628 -6.87 6.58 -26.61
CA ARG A 628 -6.70 6.27 -28.04
C ARG A 628 -5.80 5.05 -28.28
N GLY A 629 -5.21 4.49 -27.22
CA GLY A 629 -4.29 3.36 -27.28
C GLY A 629 -4.98 2.04 -27.63
N CYS A 630 -4.21 1.07 -28.12
CA CYS A 630 -4.77 -0.14 -28.73
C CYS A 630 -5.40 -1.11 -27.71
N LEU A 631 -5.15 -0.92 -26.40
CA LEU A 631 -5.81 -1.67 -25.34
C LEU A 631 -7.25 -1.19 -25.07
N GLY A 632 -7.63 0.00 -25.56
CA GLY A 632 -8.94 0.58 -25.32
C GLY A 632 -9.18 0.84 -23.83
N ARG A 633 -10.35 0.42 -23.33
CA ARG A 633 -10.74 0.52 -21.92
C ARG A 633 -10.98 -0.88 -21.33
N PHE A 634 -10.34 -1.21 -20.22
CA PHE A 634 -10.36 -2.55 -19.61
C PHE A 634 -10.45 -2.49 -18.07
N PRO A 635 -10.97 -3.55 -17.40
CA PRO A 635 -11.01 -3.60 -15.94
C PRO A 635 -9.66 -4.04 -15.34
N GLY A 636 -9.32 -3.54 -14.14
CA GLY A 636 -8.06 -3.81 -13.46
C GLY A 636 -7.78 -5.30 -13.22
N SER A 637 -8.82 -6.15 -13.15
CA SER A 637 -8.68 -7.62 -13.10
C SER A 637 -7.95 -8.23 -14.30
N GLU A 638 -7.92 -7.54 -15.45
CA GLU A 638 -7.21 -7.99 -16.66
C GLU A 638 -5.74 -7.54 -16.71
N MET A 639 -5.31 -6.63 -15.83
CA MET A 639 -3.98 -6.01 -15.77
C MET A 639 -2.83 -7.03 -15.91
N MET A 640 -2.75 -7.99 -14.99
CA MET A 640 -1.72 -9.04 -15.03
C MET A 640 -1.85 -9.98 -16.24
N GLY A 641 -3.02 -10.06 -16.87
CA GLY A 641 -3.24 -10.77 -18.13
C GLY A 641 -2.64 -10.02 -19.31
N ILE A 642 -2.84 -8.70 -19.38
CA ILE A 642 -2.26 -7.80 -20.40
C ILE A 642 -0.74 -7.80 -20.30
N ILE A 643 -0.18 -7.61 -19.10
CA ILE A 643 1.28 -7.62 -18.85
C ILE A 643 1.91 -8.91 -19.36
N LYS A 644 1.37 -10.08 -18.98
CA LYS A 644 1.91 -11.39 -19.41
C LYS A 644 1.77 -11.62 -20.93
N LYS A 645 0.68 -11.16 -21.55
CA LYS A 645 0.49 -11.22 -23.01
C LYS A 645 1.50 -10.32 -23.73
N PHE A 646 1.74 -9.11 -23.25
CA PHE A 646 2.69 -8.17 -23.85
C PHE A 646 4.14 -8.67 -23.78
N ILE A 647 4.56 -9.17 -22.62
CA ILE A 647 5.89 -9.79 -22.45
C ILE A 647 6.07 -10.94 -23.45
N LYS A 648 5.10 -11.84 -23.52
CA LYS A 648 5.13 -12.95 -24.48
C LYS A 648 5.22 -12.44 -25.93
N ALA A 649 4.34 -11.54 -26.34
CA ALA A 649 4.28 -11.01 -27.70
C ALA A 649 5.51 -10.15 -28.11
N LYS A 650 6.37 -9.76 -27.16
CA LYS A 650 7.66 -9.12 -27.43
C LYS A 650 8.83 -10.11 -27.44
N ASN A 651 8.70 -11.27 -26.81
CA ASN A 651 9.71 -12.32 -26.73
C ASN A 651 9.59 -13.36 -27.86
N ASP A 652 8.36 -13.63 -28.30
CA ASP A 652 8.03 -14.38 -29.53
C ASP A 652 8.43 -13.56 -30.78
#